data_AF-A0A7V8PM76-F1
#
_entry.id   AF-A0A7V8PM76-F1
#
_cell.length_a   1.000
_cell.length_b   1.000
_cell.length_c   1.000
_cell.angle_alpha   90.00
_cell.angle_beta   90.00
_cell.angle_gamma   90.00
#
_symmetry.space_group_name_H-M   'P 1'
#
loop_
_entity.id
_entity.type
_entity.pdbx_description
1 polymer ?
#
loop_
_entity_poly.entity_id
_entity_poly.type
_entity_poly.pdbx_seq_one_letter_code
_entity_poly.pdbx_strand_id
1 'polypeptide(L)'
;MMNKKFKYPYVIAVPSYTESSLGIQVVHRLCHLINQHGGEAYVVSPVTNPEWNTPQLTSERLKEYKESGKVFIAIYPEIYSGNPFDAPICVRYMLNREGVLNGNSINAGEDDLFFFYRQEFAENEANANLLMISTYDLSVFCDDVKEKDLDLLYLNRVPRSCVDFSTLPENIKVLSMKQPLSLNELAKVLKRGRVMYSYESSGTCALAGLCGCPVVARVASGYEKYAITENTSKDVGNADFAWDDSPQELERVKANLYKYKDFYEGLDSLSSQQFFTFLDITQNKAQNCYDSNYKENVVKWVEQQTLSPERIALVSKKINELSSLQIIYVCIYDRSESWPEVLTTLESLLPVKKMYSRLHCIVFTDKEYILSKDFESWVSLHEKTKLSSTIKNIAFEPCFNWLQYVRAGVTFIVDRFFSAICYLNKVNEYSAIYPDKIFINDSGELESAFLPDFSIDYFLGFPCAFFVGCFFHQSIFRDNIFYNEALPDFFDFDILIRVVAEKGNSSIGHFPEPLLISDSKKELNIDSSKIEELVGRYLSEKGYVNSLIFHNALGGCRIVYGHNKNLPKISIILIDNGNVNLLQRCFMGLLEKSKYTHYEVLILSCYAEIEENCYWLEEVSKIDPNRIKVILHPYQESRARLNNIAANQASGDYLLLLDVAVFPAHDEWLENLVNHCLRDDVGCVGSKVINLNEKVYSAGMVLGLNGVGESPFVGSHYSAPGYMYRLAIEQNYSALPLLCLLVKRSVYQEVGGIDESLTQGYLADIDLSLKIRDAGYLSVWTPYSIVVTDLSPEKNDKNNETCSEQERVIYHKWEDVIANDPAYNKNLSLTKDYKIEKHIRPRELSLEPQRLSRVMMFSDSYNPMEIYRLDEPFYKMRCDGTVDGAIASEPSVISDFLQIDPDIIITQNSIKSGNIINLKSMKDCFSIYDMNYYESSKLDDSKNKKEYLNKIKENLAPFDRVIVGSEALAEQYDRIHHDIQVLPTYLPHFWNDLALTGRLSDKPRVGCITLGLSDEDIELVSNVIRDFSHQVTWVFLGTYPPKLKPFIHEYHRYHGFTHYPQQLVSLNLDFAIAPLADNNANRTRSNIRLLELGICGIPVICSDILCYKGRFSVNLVKNRYKDWSAAMNRYIHDIDSTRTIGTVLKSEIQENWMLNQKNLEVIKKIWLPR
;
A
#
# COMPACT_ATOMS: atom_id res chain seq x y z
N MET A 1 32.48 6.09 12.93
CA MET A 1 31.29 5.60 12.20
C MET A 1 30.52 6.82 11.72
N MET A 2 30.21 6.89 10.42
CA MET A 2 29.52 8.02 9.79
C MET A 2 28.14 8.24 10.45
N ASN A 3 27.78 9.50 10.71
CA ASN A 3 26.46 9.95 11.16
C ASN A 3 25.38 9.48 10.16
N LYS A 4 24.84 8.27 10.30
CA LYS A 4 23.55 7.91 9.73
C LYS A 4 22.51 8.77 10.46
N LYS A 5 21.93 9.74 9.76
CA LYS A 5 20.85 10.57 10.30
C LYS A 5 19.62 9.67 10.52
N PHE A 6 19.05 9.72 11.72
CA PHE A 6 17.79 9.03 12.05
C PHE A 6 16.68 9.54 11.14
N LYS A 7 16.02 8.65 10.40
CA LYS A 7 15.02 9.03 9.39
C LYS A 7 13.60 8.94 9.93
N TYR A 8 13.31 7.96 10.81
CA TYR A 8 11.97 7.69 11.30
C TYR A 8 11.84 7.92 12.81
N PRO A 9 10.78 8.61 13.27
CA PRO A 9 10.60 8.95 14.67
C PRO A 9 10.10 7.76 15.52
N TYR A 10 10.30 7.85 16.84
CA TYR A 10 9.83 6.87 17.82
C TYR A 10 8.70 7.44 18.69
N VAL A 11 7.68 6.62 18.93
CA VAL A 11 6.57 6.91 19.83
C VAL A 11 6.48 5.83 20.91
N ILE A 12 6.74 6.19 22.16
CA ILE A 12 7.01 5.24 23.22
C ILE A 12 5.86 5.25 24.24
N ALA A 13 5.19 4.11 24.43
CA ALA A 13 4.15 3.96 25.43
C ALA A 13 4.77 3.70 26.80
N VAL A 14 4.46 4.53 27.80
CA VAL A 14 4.98 4.33 29.16
C VAL A 14 4.01 4.92 30.20
N PRO A 15 3.83 4.27 31.36
CA PRO A 15 3.08 4.86 32.47
C PRO A 15 3.70 6.18 32.98
N SER A 16 3.01 6.87 33.89
CA SER A 16 3.54 8.08 34.55
C SER A 16 4.92 7.84 35.17
N TYR A 17 5.87 8.75 34.90
CA TYR A 17 7.22 8.65 35.41
C TYR A 17 7.27 8.53 36.95
N THR A 18 8.01 7.54 37.46
CA THR A 18 8.30 7.38 38.89
C THR A 18 9.72 6.86 39.10
N GLU A 19 10.47 7.44 40.05
CA GLU A 19 11.84 7.02 40.39
C GLU A 19 11.93 5.61 40.98
N SER A 20 10.82 5.09 41.48
CA SER A 20 10.78 3.80 42.15
C SER A 20 10.71 2.60 41.19
N SER A 21 10.36 2.82 39.92
CA SER A 21 10.21 1.76 38.92
C SER A 21 11.36 1.75 37.92
N LEU A 22 12.19 0.72 37.96
CA LEU A 22 13.31 0.55 37.03
C LEU A 22 12.83 0.45 35.58
N GLY A 23 11.74 -0.27 35.31
CA GLY A 23 11.21 -0.41 33.95
C GLY A 23 10.80 0.94 33.35
N ILE A 24 10.14 1.80 34.15
CA ILE A 24 9.76 3.14 33.70
C ILE A 24 11.00 4.00 33.44
N GLN A 25 12.00 3.96 34.33
CA GLN A 25 13.26 4.67 34.11
C GLN A 25 13.97 4.23 32.84
N VAL A 26 14.06 2.93 32.58
CA VAL A 26 14.71 2.37 31.38
C VAL A 26 14.04 2.88 30.09
N VAL A 27 12.72 2.94 30.05
CA VAL A 27 11.97 3.41 28.87
C VAL A 27 12.15 4.92 28.64
N HIS A 28 12.11 5.71 29.71
CA HIS A 28 12.43 7.14 29.62
C HIS A 28 13.90 7.38 29.22
N ARG A 29 14.83 6.57 29.72
CA ARG A 29 16.25 6.63 29.35
C ARG A 29 16.46 6.27 27.89
N LEU A 30 15.74 5.29 27.35
CA LEU A 30 15.76 4.96 25.92
C LEU A 30 15.33 6.16 25.07
N CYS A 31 14.21 6.81 25.41
CA CYS A 31 13.76 8.04 24.73
C CYS A 31 14.85 9.13 24.75
N HIS A 32 15.47 9.33 25.92
CA HIS A 32 16.56 10.30 26.08
C HIS A 32 17.77 9.97 25.19
N LEU A 33 18.21 8.71 25.16
CA LEU A 33 19.36 8.28 24.37
C LEU A 33 19.11 8.46 22.88
N ILE A 34 17.90 8.16 22.38
CA ILE A 34 17.54 8.40 20.98
C ILE A 34 17.65 9.89 20.63
N ASN A 35 17.05 10.75 21.46
CA ASN A 35 17.08 12.20 21.24
C ASN A 35 18.51 12.77 21.38
N GLN A 36 19.30 12.28 22.32
CA GLN A 36 20.69 12.71 22.55
C GLN A 36 21.59 12.42 21.33
N HIS A 37 21.32 11.33 20.61
CA HIS A 37 22.08 10.98 19.40
C HIS A 37 21.54 11.66 18.14
N GLY A 38 20.51 12.52 18.24
CA GLY A 38 19.95 13.26 17.11
C GLY A 38 18.75 12.59 16.44
N GLY A 39 18.14 11.60 17.09
CA GLY A 39 16.85 11.04 16.70
C GLY A 39 15.67 11.89 17.20
N GLU A 40 14.48 11.53 16.75
CA GLU A 40 13.22 12.14 17.19
C GLU A 40 12.38 11.08 17.92
N ALA A 41 12.30 11.19 19.25
CA ALA A 41 11.56 10.25 20.10
C ALA A 41 10.67 10.99 21.11
N TYR A 42 9.45 10.49 21.28
CA TYR A 42 8.47 11.03 22.21
C TYR A 42 7.88 9.95 23.10
N VAL A 43 7.46 10.34 24.29
CA VAL A 43 6.71 9.46 25.22
C VAL A 43 5.24 9.84 25.27
N VAL A 44 4.37 8.83 25.25
CA VAL A 44 2.94 8.96 25.54
C VAL A 44 2.74 8.60 27.00
N SER A 45 2.84 9.59 27.88
CA SER A 45 2.72 9.44 29.33
C SER A 45 2.17 10.73 29.96
N PRO A 46 1.38 10.66 31.06
CA PRO A 46 0.92 11.87 31.75
C PRO A 46 2.03 12.69 32.43
N VAL A 47 3.12 12.04 32.84
CA VAL A 47 4.23 12.68 33.59
C VAL A 47 5.55 12.16 33.05
N THR A 48 6.48 13.05 32.71
CA THR A 48 7.81 12.71 32.17
C THR A 48 8.93 13.00 33.15
N ASN A 49 10.15 12.49 32.88
CA ASN A 49 11.31 12.79 33.69
C ASN A 49 11.79 14.22 33.36
N PRO A 50 11.94 15.12 34.35
CA PRO A 50 12.33 16.51 34.11
C PRO A 50 13.80 16.71 33.72
N GLU A 51 14.70 15.78 34.09
CA GLU A 51 16.15 15.86 33.85
C GLU A 51 16.57 15.28 32.50
N TRP A 52 15.70 14.48 31.88
CA TRP A 52 15.98 13.81 30.61
C TRP A 52 15.16 14.38 29.47
N ASN A 53 15.78 14.47 28.29
CA ASN A 53 15.11 14.86 27.03
C ASN A 53 14.05 13.82 26.60
N THR A 54 12.90 13.86 27.27
CA THR A 54 11.77 12.94 27.11
C THR A 54 10.48 13.71 26.80
N PRO A 55 10.39 14.33 25.61
CA PRO A 55 9.27 15.19 25.26
C PRO A 55 7.97 14.39 25.23
N GLN A 56 6.91 14.98 25.78
CA GLN A 56 5.58 14.39 25.81
C GLN A 56 4.89 14.56 24.45
N LEU A 57 4.24 13.50 23.97
CA LEU A 57 3.36 13.57 22.80
C LEU A 57 1.90 13.62 23.25
N THR A 58 1.19 14.70 22.91
CA THR A 58 -0.24 14.85 23.21
C THR A 58 -1.09 13.95 22.32
N SER A 59 -2.30 13.61 22.79
CA SER A 59 -3.24 12.77 22.02
C SER A 59 -3.65 13.39 20.68
N GLU A 60 -3.77 14.72 20.62
CA GLU A 60 -4.06 15.47 19.39
C GLU A 60 -2.92 15.33 18.38
N ARG A 61 -1.67 15.53 18.81
CA ARG A 61 -0.50 15.40 17.95
C ARG A 61 -0.25 13.96 17.53
N LEU A 62 -0.54 12.98 18.39
CA LEU A 62 -0.52 11.56 18.00
C LEU A 62 -1.57 11.28 16.90
N LYS A 63 -2.75 11.88 16.98
CA LYS A 63 -3.78 11.77 15.93
C LYS A 63 -3.29 12.40 14.62
N GLU A 64 -2.66 13.57 14.67
CA GLU A 64 -2.02 14.18 13.49
C GLU A 64 -0.93 13.28 12.89
N TYR A 65 -0.10 12.63 13.72
CA TYR A 65 0.91 11.67 13.23
C TYR A 65 0.24 10.50 12.49
N LYS A 66 -0.86 9.95 13.04
CA LYS A 66 -1.62 8.87 12.38
C LYS A 66 -2.23 9.33 11.06
N GLU A 67 -2.89 10.48 11.05
CA GLU A 67 -3.53 11.04 9.85
C GLU A 67 -2.52 11.46 8.78
N SER A 68 -1.27 11.80 9.16
CA SER A 68 -0.22 12.18 8.22
C SER A 68 0.29 11.04 7.34
N GLY A 69 0.00 9.77 7.69
CA GLY A 69 0.49 8.60 6.97
C GLY A 69 2.01 8.42 6.98
N LYS A 70 2.74 9.10 7.86
CA LYS A 70 4.21 8.95 7.98
C LYS A 70 4.56 7.66 8.71
N VAL A 71 5.66 7.02 8.30
CA VAL A 71 6.21 5.85 9.02
C VAL A 71 6.84 6.30 10.34
N PHE A 72 6.42 5.67 11.43
CA PHE A 72 7.01 5.83 12.76
C PHE A 72 7.08 4.49 13.47
N ILE A 73 7.94 4.43 14.50
CA ILE A 73 8.21 3.22 15.27
C ILE A 73 7.58 3.35 16.64
N ALA A 74 6.62 2.48 16.97
CA ALA A 74 6.06 2.42 18.31
C ALA A 74 6.84 1.45 19.21
N ILE A 75 7.09 1.83 20.45
CA ILE A 75 7.69 0.97 21.47
C ILE A 75 6.70 0.72 22.59
N TYR A 76 6.44 -0.57 22.86
CA TYR A 76 5.53 -1.06 23.87
C TYR A 76 6.26 -1.93 24.89
N PRO A 77 6.25 -1.56 26.18
CA PRO A 77 6.57 -2.47 27.27
C PRO A 77 5.55 -3.63 27.35
N GLU A 78 5.91 -4.72 28.04
CA GLU A 78 5.13 -5.96 28.13
C GLU A 78 3.73 -5.82 28.76
N ILE A 79 3.43 -4.67 29.36
CA ILE A 79 2.13 -4.38 29.99
C ILE A 79 1.05 -3.94 28.98
N TYR A 80 1.44 -3.63 27.73
CA TYR A 80 0.53 -3.20 26.67
C TYR A 80 0.22 -4.36 25.71
N SER A 81 -1.08 -4.54 25.45
CA SER A 81 -1.60 -5.53 24.50
C SER A 81 -1.87 -4.91 23.13
N GLY A 82 -1.57 -5.63 22.05
CA GLY A 82 -1.87 -5.23 20.68
C GLY A 82 -1.09 -3.99 20.22
N ASN A 83 -1.57 -3.32 19.18
CA ASN A 83 -0.97 -2.11 18.61
C ASN A 83 -1.85 -0.87 18.91
N PRO A 84 -1.85 -0.34 20.15
CA PRO A 84 -2.76 0.75 20.54
C PRO A 84 -2.49 2.07 19.79
N PHE A 85 -1.30 2.25 19.21
CA PHE A 85 -1.01 3.43 18.41
C PHE A 85 -1.29 3.24 16.91
N ASP A 86 -1.73 2.06 16.48
CA ASP A 86 -1.88 1.74 15.06
C ASP A 86 -0.61 2.08 14.26
N ALA A 87 0.54 1.75 14.87
CA ALA A 87 1.84 2.10 14.34
C ALA A 87 2.26 1.13 13.22
N PRO A 88 2.89 1.63 12.13
CA PRO A 88 3.39 0.77 11.06
C PRO A 88 4.46 -0.22 11.53
N ILE A 89 5.30 0.18 12.49
CA ILE A 89 6.32 -0.67 13.10
C ILE A 89 6.09 -0.74 14.61
N CYS A 90 6.00 -1.96 15.14
CA CYS A 90 5.85 -2.22 16.56
C CYS A 90 7.09 -2.89 17.14
N VAL A 91 7.55 -2.38 18.28
CA VAL A 91 8.63 -2.96 19.08
C VAL A 91 8.10 -3.34 20.45
N ARG A 92 8.24 -4.61 20.82
CA ARG A 92 7.97 -5.16 22.15
C ARG A 92 9.25 -5.13 22.97
N TYR A 93 9.35 -4.17 23.88
CA TYR A 93 10.49 -4.09 24.79
C TYR A 93 10.16 -4.77 26.11
N MET A 94 10.63 -6.01 26.25
CA MET A 94 10.36 -6.91 27.35
C MET A 94 11.23 -6.55 28.56
N LEU A 95 10.64 -5.83 29.53
CA LEU A 95 11.28 -5.44 30.79
C LEU A 95 10.97 -6.43 31.93
N ASN A 96 10.09 -7.39 31.65
CA ASN A 96 9.73 -8.51 32.50
C ASN A 96 9.17 -9.65 31.64
N ARG A 97 8.84 -10.79 32.26
CA ARG A 97 8.16 -11.90 31.60
C ARG A 97 6.70 -11.55 31.30
N GLU A 98 6.19 -12.06 30.18
CA GLU A 98 4.80 -11.87 29.75
C GLU A 98 3.80 -12.36 30.83
N GLY A 99 2.69 -11.63 30.99
CA GLY A 99 1.61 -12.00 31.92
C GLY A 99 1.95 -11.87 33.42
N VAL A 100 3.18 -11.48 33.78
CA VAL A 100 3.59 -11.34 35.19
C VAL A 100 3.04 -10.07 35.83
N LEU A 101 2.94 -8.99 35.06
CA LEU A 101 2.35 -7.72 35.47
C LEU A 101 0.95 -7.63 34.84
N ASN A 102 -0.08 -7.53 35.66
CA ASN A 102 -1.51 -7.39 35.28
C ASN A 102 -2.19 -8.59 34.58
N GLY A 103 -1.48 -9.67 34.26
CA GLY A 103 -2.08 -10.88 33.66
C GLY A 103 -2.48 -10.75 32.19
N ASN A 104 -2.06 -9.67 31.52
CA ASN A 104 -2.35 -9.43 30.10
C ASN A 104 -1.45 -10.29 29.19
N SER A 105 -2.01 -10.80 28.08
CA SER A 105 -1.19 -11.26 26.95
C SER A 105 -0.83 -10.07 26.06
N ILE A 106 0.36 -10.12 25.47
CA ILE A 106 0.88 -9.04 24.63
C ILE A 106 0.11 -8.91 23.32
N ASN A 107 -0.49 -10.01 22.82
CA ASN A 107 -1.19 -10.04 21.52
C ASN A 107 -0.38 -9.32 20.41
N ALA A 108 0.89 -9.70 20.28
CA ALA A 108 1.82 -9.10 19.32
C ALA A 108 1.41 -9.41 17.88
N GLY A 109 1.68 -8.47 16.96
CA GLY A 109 1.56 -8.71 15.52
C GLY A 109 2.65 -9.66 15.01
N GLU A 110 2.42 -10.27 13.84
CA GLU A 110 3.35 -11.22 13.21
C GLU A 110 4.71 -10.59 12.89
N ASP A 111 4.73 -9.28 12.67
CA ASP A 111 5.90 -8.47 12.35
C ASP A 111 6.41 -7.65 13.55
N ASP A 112 5.97 -7.91 14.77
CA ASP A 112 6.48 -7.19 15.93
C ASP A 112 7.95 -7.55 16.20
N LEU A 113 8.78 -6.53 16.47
CA LEU A 113 10.17 -6.75 16.88
C LEU A 113 10.26 -6.95 18.39
N PHE A 114 10.91 -8.01 18.86
CA PHE A 114 11.12 -8.24 20.29
C PHE A 114 12.53 -7.88 20.71
N PHE A 115 12.64 -7.11 21.79
CA PHE A 115 13.88 -6.82 22.50
C PHE A 115 13.69 -7.12 23.98
N PHE A 116 14.71 -7.69 24.61
CA PHE A 116 14.65 -8.12 26.01
C PHE A 116 15.69 -7.37 26.83
N TYR A 117 15.28 -6.85 27.99
CA TYR A 117 16.20 -6.21 28.92
C TYR A 117 17.22 -7.19 29.50
N ARG A 118 16.82 -8.46 29.66
CA ARG A 118 17.65 -9.56 30.19
C ARG A 118 17.33 -10.86 29.47
N GLN A 119 18.32 -11.75 29.40
CA GLN A 119 18.14 -13.09 28.82
C GLN A 119 17.09 -13.90 29.59
N GLU A 120 16.99 -13.70 30.91
CA GLU A 120 15.98 -14.36 31.75
C GLU A 120 14.53 -14.08 31.28
N PHE A 121 14.28 -12.94 30.60
CA PHE A 121 12.95 -12.59 30.10
C PHE A 121 12.63 -13.20 28.73
N ALA A 122 13.66 -13.62 27.98
CA ALA A 122 13.51 -14.28 26.68
C ALA A 122 13.21 -15.79 26.80
N GLU A 123 13.44 -16.37 27.99
CA GLU A 123 13.14 -17.76 28.32
C GLU A 123 13.78 -18.75 27.33
N ASN A 124 12.99 -19.51 26.55
CA ASN A 124 13.46 -20.54 25.62
C ASN A 124 13.62 -20.04 24.16
N GLU A 125 13.62 -18.72 23.95
CA GLU A 125 13.82 -18.13 22.63
C GLU A 125 15.26 -18.28 22.16
N ALA A 126 15.44 -18.91 21.00
CA ALA A 126 16.76 -19.28 20.48
C ALA A 126 17.64 -18.07 20.11
N ASN A 127 17.04 -16.97 19.63
CA ASN A 127 17.74 -15.80 19.08
C ASN A 127 17.18 -14.48 19.65
N ALA A 128 17.28 -14.28 20.96
CA ALA A 128 16.75 -13.09 21.63
C ALA A 128 17.60 -11.84 21.38
N ASN A 129 16.98 -10.75 20.91
CA ASN A 129 17.66 -9.46 20.83
C ASN A 129 17.74 -8.84 22.23
N LEU A 130 18.94 -8.63 22.76
CA LEU A 130 19.13 -7.99 24.05
C LEU A 130 19.29 -6.48 23.90
N LEU A 131 18.60 -5.72 24.77
CA LEU A 131 18.76 -4.28 24.92
C LEU A 131 18.77 -3.95 26.41
N MET A 132 19.94 -3.93 27.01
CA MET A 132 20.14 -3.58 28.41
C MET A 132 20.60 -2.13 28.51
N ILE A 133 19.85 -1.31 29.24
CA ILE A 133 20.13 0.13 29.42
C ILE A 133 20.47 0.41 30.88
N SER A 134 21.64 1.01 31.10
CA SER A 134 22.06 1.48 32.41
C SER A 134 21.28 2.75 32.81
N THR A 135 20.76 2.76 34.02
CA THR A 135 20.05 3.91 34.63
C THR A 135 20.60 4.27 36.01
N TYR A 136 21.59 3.53 36.52
CA TYR A 136 22.12 3.70 37.87
C TYR A 136 23.21 4.75 37.91
N ASP A 137 23.08 5.68 38.85
CA ASP A 137 24.15 6.61 39.19
C ASP A 137 25.12 5.93 40.17
N LEU A 138 26.25 5.45 39.64
CA LEU A 138 27.28 4.77 40.42
C LEU A 138 28.00 5.71 41.41
N SER A 139 27.86 7.02 41.28
CA SER A 139 28.37 7.97 42.28
C SER A 139 27.47 8.03 43.51
N VAL A 140 26.16 7.86 43.32
CA VAL A 140 25.16 7.81 44.39
C VAL A 140 25.10 6.43 45.03
N PHE A 141 25.08 5.35 44.23
CA PHE A 141 25.05 3.97 44.70
C PHE A 141 26.45 3.36 44.68
N CYS A 142 27.18 3.60 45.76
CA CYS A 142 28.54 3.10 45.99
C CYS A 142 28.74 2.68 47.45
N ASP A 143 29.76 1.88 47.73
CA ASP A 143 30.13 1.45 49.08
C ASP A 143 31.12 2.44 49.73
N ASP A 144 30.62 3.62 50.10
CA ASP A 144 31.40 4.72 50.69
C ASP A 144 31.14 4.93 52.20
N VAL A 145 30.26 4.13 52.80
CA VAL A 145 29.89 4.19 54.23
C VAL A 145 30.47 2.99 54.98
N LYS A 146 31.35 3.25 55.96
CA LYS A 146 32.03 2.20 56.73
C LYS A 146 31.15 1.55 57.80
N GLU A 147 30.25 2.31 58.41
CA GLU A 147 29.37 1.81 59.47
C GLU A 147 28.02 1.36 58.88
N LYS A 148 27.78 0.05 58.91
CA LYS A 148 26.53 -0.57 58.47
C LYS A 148 25.77 -1.06 59.70
N ASP A 149 24.59 -0.50 59.94
CA ASP A 149 23.83 -0.67 61.19
C ASP A 149 22.36 -1.08 60.98
N LEU A 150 21.91 -1.26 59.73
CA LEU A 150 20.53 -1.64 59.39
C LEU A 150 20.44 -3.05 58.81
N ASP A 151 19.43 -3.81 59.21
CA ASP A 151 18.99 -5.00 58.47
C ASP A 151 17.75 -4.63 57.66
N LEU A 152 17.69 -5.04 56.38
CA LEU A 152 16.70 -4.54 55.42
C LEU A 152 15.85 -5.69 54.86
N LEU A 153 14.57 -5.46 54.60
CA LEU A 153 13.68 -6.39 53.89
C LEU A 153 13.04 -5.68 52.70
N TYR A 154 13.22 -6.18 51.48
CA TYR A 154 12.53 -5.64 50.30
C TYR A 154 11.24 -6.42 50.00
N LEU A 155 10.11 -5.72 49.87
CA LEU A 155 8.80 -6.29 49.50
C LEU A 155 8.00 -5.38 48.56
N ASN A 156 7.66 -5.90 47.38
CA ASN A 156 6.83 -5.27 46.38
C ASN A 156 5.75 -6.21 45.86
N ARG A 157 6.13 -7.29 45.16
CA ARG A 157 5.20 -8.22 44.50
C ARG A 157 4.72 -9.34 45.44
N VAL A 158 5.53 -9.68 46.46
CA VAL A 158 5.17 -10.70 47.45
C VAL A 158 4.35 -10.05 48.58
N PRO A 159 3.11 -10.54 48.87
CA PRO A 159 2.32 -10.01 49.96
C PRO A 159 3.00 -10.23 51.31
N ARG A 160 2.89 -9.24 52.19
CA ARG A 160 3.42 -9.31 53.56
C ARG A 160 2.91 -10.52 54.35
N SER A 161 1.70 -11.02 54.06
CA SER A 161 1.12 -12.21 54.69
C SER A 161 1.85 -13.51 54.36
N CYS A 162 2.64 -13.53 53.28
CA CYS A 162 3.38 -14.71 52.82
C CYS A 162 4.83 -14.73 53.33
N VAL A 163 5.22 -13.75 54.15
CA VAL A 163 6.57 -13.60 54.69
C VAL A 163 6.59 -14.08 56.13
N ASP A 164 7.48 -15.02 56.43
CA ASP A 164 7.75 -15.42 57.81
C ASP A 164 8.72 -14.40 58.45
N PHE A 165 8.16 -13.53 59.30
CA PHE A 165 8.96 -12.53 60.03
C PHE A 165 9.74 -13.13 61.20
N SER A 166 9.40 -14.35 61.66
CA SER A 166 10.12 -14.99 62.77
C SER A 166 11.53 -15.46 62.37
N THR A 167 11.77 -15.65 61.07
CA THR A 167 13.07 -16.01 60.50
C THR A 167 13.92 -14.78 60.10
N LEU A 168 13.49 -13.58 60.49
CA LEU A 168 14.16 -12.31 60.15
C LEU A 168 14.58 -11.56 61.43
N PRO A 169 15.60 -10.68 61.36
CA PRO A 169 16.01 -9.84 62.50
C PRO A 169 14.85 -9.01 63.10
N GLU A 170 14.77 -8.92 64.44
CA GLU A 170 13.67 -8.27 65.18
C GLU A 170 13.45 -6.78 64.80
N ASN A 171 14.50 -6.06 64.41
CA ASN A 171 14.46 -4.63 64.06
C ASN A 171 14.64 -4.36 62.55
N ILE A 172 14.20 -5.28 61.70
CA ILE A 172 14.35 -5.16 60.24
C ILE A 172 13.54 -4.00 59.65
N LYS A 173 14.20 -3.17 58.83
CA LYS A 173 13.55 -2.07 58.10
C LYS A 173 12.98 -2.56 56.79
N VAL A 174 11.68 -2.45 56.61
CA VAL A 174 10.99 -2.87 55.37
C VAL A 174 11.02 -1.76 54.32
N LEU A 175 11.59 -2.06 53.16
CA LEU A 175 11.54 -1.25 51.94
C LEU A 175 10.37 -1.74 51.09
N SER A 176 9.37 -0.89 50.88
CA SER A 176 8.17 -1.26 50.14
C SER A 176 7.79 -0.26 49.06
N MET A 177 7.36 -0.77 47.90
CA MET A 177 6.86 0.04 46.80
C MET A 177 5.49 0.69 47.08
N LYS A 178 4.81 0.32 48.17
CA LYS A 178 3.62 1.04 48.65
C LYS A 178 3.96 2.41 49.26
N GLN A 179 5.21 2.58 49.72
CA GLN A 179 5.76 3.83 50.24
C GLN A 179 7.19 4.00 49.69
N PRO A 180 7.32 4.30 48.39
CA PRO A 180 8.62 4.33 47.75
C PRO A 180 9.48 5.48 48.27
N LEU A 181 10.77 5.22 48.48
CA LEU A 181 11.79 6.24 48.75
C LEU A 181 12.30 6.82 47.42
N SER A 182 12.71 8.10 47.43
CA SER A 182 13.51 8.65 46.32
C SER A 182 14.84 7.91 46.18
N LEU A 183 15.48 7.98 45.01
CA LEU A 183 16.75 7.27 44.78
C LEU A 183 17.85 7.70 45.79
N ASN A 184 17.91 8.99 46.12
CA ASN A 184 18.87 9.52 47.09
C ASN A 184 18.60 9.04 48.52
N GLU A 185 17.33 8.96 48.93
CA GLU A 185 16.94 8.42 50.24
C GLU A 185 17.17 6.92 50.31
N LEU A 186 16.86 6.19 49.23
CA LEU A 186 17.09 4.77 49.11
C LEU A 186 18.60 4.47 49.23
N ALA A 187 19.46 5.20 48.52
CA ALA A 187 20.91 5.03 48.60
C ALA A 187 21.44 5.24 50.03
N LYS A 188 20.97 6.29 50.74
CA LYS A 188 21.32 6.52 52.15
C LYS A 188 20.94 5.35 53.06
N VAL A 189 19.83 4.68 52.79
CA VAL A 189 19.38 3.51 53.55
C VAL A 189 20.18 2.25 53.17
N LEU A 190 20.39 2.00 51.88
CA LEU A 190 21.10 0.83 51.38
C LEU A 190 22.58 0.83 51.79
N LYS A 191 23.26 1.98 51.79
CA LYS A 191 24.64 2.16 52.26
C LYS A 191 24.86 1.77 53.71
N ARG A 192 23.81 1.89 54.54
CA ARG A 192 23.82 1.47 55.96
C ARG A 192 23.40 0.02 56.17
N GLY A 193 23.02 -0.70 55.11
CA GLY A 193 22.54 -2.07 55.19
C GLY A 193 23.65 -3.08 55.50
N ARG A 194 23.54 -3.81 56.60
CA ARG A 194 24.39 -4.97 56.93
C ARG A 194 24.06 -6.17 56.07
N VAL A 195 22.76 -6.45 55.91
CA VAL A 195 22.18 -7.53 55.11
C VAL A 195 20.80 -7.06 54.63
N MET A 196 20.47 -7.38 53.38
CA MET A 196 19.12 -7.20 52.84
C MET A 196 18.49 -8.54 52.49
N TYR A 197 17.31 -8.82 53.01
CA TYR A 197 16.50 -9.99 52.65
C TYR A 197 15.55 -9.62 51.51
N SER A 198 15.42 -10.48 50.51
CA SER A 198 14.43 -10.29 49.43
C SER A 198 13.78 -11.61 49.05
N TYR A 199 12.45 -11.58 48.93
CA TYR A 199 11.66 -12.68 48.39
C TYR A 199 11.46 -12.59 46.87
N GLU A 200 11.99 -11.53 46.26
CA GLU A 200 11.81 -11.23 44.86
C GLU A 200 13.06 -10.63 44.20
N SER A 201 13.29 -10.96 42.94
CA SER A 201 14.30 -10.32 42.09
C SER A 201 13.86 -8.91 41.72
N SER A 202 14.72 -7.93 42.03
CA SER A 202 14.44 -6.51 41.80
C SER A 202 15.72 -5.71 41.53
N GLY A 203 15.60 -4.59 40.81
CA GLY A 203 16.68 -3.61 40.66
C GLY A 203 17.22 -3.11 42.00
N THR A 204 16.36 -3.01 43.02
CA THR A 204 16.77 -2.66 44.40
C THR A 204 17.79 -3.64 44.98
N CYS A 205 17.76 -4.93 44.58
CA CYS A 205 18.77 -5.91 44.98
C CYS A 205 20.15 -5.58 44.40
N ALA A 206 20.20 -5.17 43.13
CA ALA A 206 21.45 -4.72 42.51
C ALA A 206 21.98 -3.42 43.14
N LEU A 207 21.09 -2.46 43.43
CA LEU A 207 21.46 -1.22 44.13
C LEU A 207 22.01 -1.49 45.54
N ALA A 208 21.45 -2.47 46.26
CA ALA A 208 21.95 -2.88 47.56
C ALA A 208 23.37 -3.46 47.44
N GLY A 209 23.62 -4.32 46.45
CA GLY A 209 24.94 -4.86 46.15
C GLY A 209 25.98 -3.77 45.84
N LEU A 210 25.60 -2.78 45.02
CA LEU A 210 26.45 -1.60 44.71
C LEU A 210 26.81 -0.76 45.95
N CYS A 211 25.92 -0.69 46.93
CA CYS A 211 26.15 -0.05 48.24
C CYS A 211 26.89 -0.96 49.24
N GLY A 212 27.38 -2.12 48.80
CA GLY A 212 28.09 -3.09 49.63
C GLY A 212 27.19 -3.82 50.65
N CYS A 213 25.88 -3.86 50.43
CA CYS A 213 24.93 -4.59 51.26
C CYS A 213 24.63 -5.96 50.61
N PRO A 214 25.05 -7.10 51.23
CA PRO A 214 24.77 -8.42 50.70
C PRO A 214 23.27 -8.74 50.72
N VAL A 215 22.79 -9.39 49.67
CA VAL A 215 21.38 -9.74 49.51
C VAL A 215 21.17 -11.23 49.76
N VAL A 216 20.31 -11.56 50.72
CA VAL A 216 19.88 -12.92 51.04
C VAL A 216 18.58 -13.23 50.30
N ALA A 217 18.65 -14.21 49.41
CA ALA A 217 17.52 -14.70 48.64
C ALA A 217 16.60 -15.55 49.53
N ARG A 218 15.30 -15.25 49.49
CA ARG A 218 14.24 -16.03 50.13
C ARG A 218 13.18 -16.41 49.11
N VAL A 219 12.42 -17.46 49.40
CA VAL A 219 11.33 -17.94 48.55
C VAL A 219 10.05 -17.98 49.39
N ALA A 220 8.96 -17.44 48.85
CA ALA A 220 7.64 -17.50 49.46
C ALA A 220 6.75 -18.48 48.69
N SER A 221 6.03 -19.33 49.42
CA SER A 221 5.15 -20.33 48.81
C SER A 221 4.04 -19.68 47.98
N GLY A 222 3.90 -20.11 46.72
CA GLY A 222 2.95 -19.56 45.74
C GLY A 222 3.45 -18.31 44.99
N TYR A 223 4.66 -17.83 45.29
CA TYR A 223 5.29 -16.66 44.68
C TYR A 223 6.69 -16.95 44.10
N GLU A 224 7.01 -18.23 43.88
CA GLU A 224 8.33 -18.72 43.45
C GLU A 224 8.79 -18.08 42.13
N LYS A 225 7.85 -17.73 41.25
CA LYS A 225 8.13 -17.05 39.96
C LYS A 225 8.81 -15.68 40.11
N TYR A 226 8.75 -15.07 41.29
CA TYR A 226 9.39 -13.78 41.57
C TYR A 226 10.77 -13.95 42.21
N ALA A 227 11.11 -15.12 42.74
CA ALA A 227 12.31 -15.34 43.54
C ALA A 227 13.61 -15.09 42.74
N ILE A 228 14.68 -14.79 43.47
CA ILE A 228 16.04 -14.72 42.91
C ILE A 228 16.47 -16.14 42.53
N THR A 229 17.00 -16.31 41.33
CA THR A 229 17.47 -17.61 40.80
C THR A 229 18.95 -17.54 40.40
N GLU A 230 19.56 -18.68 40.06
CA GLU A 230 20.92 -18.71 39.50
C GLU A 230 21.04 -17.87 38.22
N ASN A 231 20.00 -17.83 37.38
CA ASN A 231 19.99 -17.00 36.17
C ASN A 231 20.03 -15.50 36.52
N THR A 232 19.40 -15.10 37.62
CA THR A 232 19.44 -13.72 38.12
C THR A 232 20.87 -13.29 38.47
N SER A 233 21.74 -14.20 38.95
CA SER A 233 23.17 -13.94 39.19
C SER A 233 23.96 -13.77 37.88
N LYS A 234 23.70 -14.63 36.89
CA LYS A 234 24.34 -14.54 35.56
C LYS A 234 24.05 -13.21 34.86
N ASP A 235 22.82 -12.70 35.01
CA ASP A 235 22.38 -11.43 34.43
C ASP A 235 23.08 -10.18 35.02
N VAL A 236 23.76 -10.31 36.17
CA VAL A 236 24.49 -9.20 36.82
C VAL A 236 26.00 -9.50 36.90
N GLY A 237 26.55 -10.22 35.91
CA GLY A 237 27.99 -10.48 35.82
C GLY A 237 28.50 -11.53 36.80
N ASN A 238 27.64 -12.47 37.20
CA ASN A 238 27.90 -13.45 38.27
C ASN A 238 28.20 -12.79 39.63
N ALA A 239 27.55 -11.64 39.89
CA ALA A 239 27.55 -11.06 41.22
C ALA A 239 26.72 -11.95 42.16
N ASP A 240 27.32 -12.31 43.29
CA ASP A 240 26.77 -13.36 44.15
C ASP A 240 25.59 -12.86 45.01
N PHE A 241 24.61 -13.75 45.19
CA PHE A 241 23.56 -13.65 46.19
C PHE A 241 23.83 -14.68 47.30
N ALA A 242 23.37 -14.39 48.51
CA ALA A 242 23.44 -15.33 49.62
C ALA A 242 22.18 -16.20 49.62
N TRP A 243 22.34 -17.53 49.68
CA TRP A 243 21.20 -18.45 49.72
C TRP A 243 20.67 -18.67 51.15
N ASP A 244 21.53 -18.42 52.14
CA ASP A 244 21.19 -18.35 53.55
C ASP A 244 21.90 -17.17 54.23
N ASP A 245 21.55 -16.89 55.48
CA ASP A 245 22.09 -15.82 56.31
C ASP A 245 23.21 -16.30 57.25
N SER A 246 23.84 -17.45 56.94
CA SER A 246 24.99 -17.92 57.71
C SER A 246 26.18 -16.96 57.57
N PRO A 247 27.01 -16.80 58.61
CA PRO A 247 28.18 -15.90 58.55
C PRO A 247 29.14 -16.23 57.40
N GLN A 248 29.31 -17.51 57.09
CA GLN A 248 30.20 -17.99 56.01
C GLN A 248 29.68 -17.58 54.62
N GLU A 249 28.39 -17.74 54.39
CA GLU A 249 27.76 -17.38 53.11
C GLU A 249 27.74 -15.86 52.90
N LEU A 250 27.45 -15.10 53.96
CA LEU A 250 27.50 -13.63 53.91
C LEU A 250 28.92 -13.10 53.66
N GLU A 251 29.96 -13.72 54.23
CA GLU A 251 31.36 -13.35 53.95
C GLU A 251 31.74 -13.67 52.49
N ARG A 252 31.32 -14.83 51.97
CA ARG A 252 31.50 -15.20 50.55
C ARG A 252 30.91 -14.16 49.61
N VAL A 253 29.66 -13.76 49.86
CA VAL A 253 28.98 -12.74 49.04
C VAL A 253 29.64 -11.39 49.15
N LYS A 254 29.98 -10.93 50.37
CA LYS A 254 30.68 -9.65 50.60
C LYS A 254 32.00 -9.57 49.82
N ALA A 255 32.77 -10.66 49.78
CA ALA A 255 34.02 -10.73 49.02
C ALA A 255 33.82 -10.55 47.51
N ASN A 256 32.62 -10.81 46.99
CA ASN A 256 32.28 -10.73 45.56
C ASN A 256 31.39 -9.53 45.20
N LEU A 257 31.04 -8.64 46.14
CA LEU A 257 30.18 -7.48 45.86
C LEU A 257 30.81 -6.48 44.87
N TYR A 258 32.14 -6.43 44.78
CA TYR A 258 32.84 -5.60 43.78
C TYR A 258 32.44 -5.94 42.34
N LYS A 259 32.02 -7.18 42.07
CA LYS A 259 31.54 -7.61 40.74
C LYS A 259 30.32 -6.84 40.27
N TYR A 260 29.46 -6.35 41.18
CA TYR A 260 28.36 -5.46 40.80
C TYR A 260 28.90 -4.18 40.16
N LYS A 261 29.91 -3.57 40.78
CA LYS A 261 30.54 -2.35 40.26
C LYS A 261 31.23 -2.62 38.92
N ASP A 262 32.06 -3.65 38.83
CA ASP A 262 32.74 -4.03 37.58
C ASP A 262 31.75 -4.29 36.44
N PHE A 263 30.64 -4.97 36.73
CA PHE A 263 29.58 -5.23 35.76
C PHE A 263 28.91 -3.94 35.27
N TYR A 264 28.47 -3.05 36.17
CA TYR A 264 27.79 -1.81 35.78
C TYR A 264 28.74 -0.78 35.16
N GLU A 265 30.04 -0.78 35.49
CA GLU A 265 31.06 0.05 34.82
C GLU A 265 31.35 -0.45 33.39
N GLY A 266 31.35 -1.78 33.16
CA GLY A 266 31.45 -2.37 31.82
C GLY A 266 30.18 -2.28 31.00
N LEU A 267 29.04 -1.98 31.64
CA LEU A 267 27.71 -1.98 31.03
C LEU A 267 27.54 -0.90 29.98
N ASP A 268 28.17 0.26 30.14
CA ASP A 268 27.99 1.40 29.23
C ASP A 268 28.46 1.06 27.80
N SER A 269 29.54 0.28 27.66
CA SER A 269 30.05 -0.18 26.37
C SER A 269 29.10 -1.20 25.71
N LEU A 270 28.66 -2.20 26.47
CA LEU A 270 27.73 -3.23 26.01
C LEU A 270 26.37 -2.62 25.64
N SER A 271 25.86 -1.74 26.50
CA SER A 271 24.60 -1.00 26.33
C SER A 271 24.66 -0.13 25.08
N SER A 272 25.78 0.54 24.83
CA SER A 272 25.98 1.33 23.61
C SER A 272 25.93 0.45 22.36
N GLN A 273 26.61 -0.70 22.36
CA GLN A 273 26.58 -1.62 21.21
C GLN A 273 25.17 -2.16 20.94
N GLN A 274 24.47 -2.59 21.99
CA GLN A 274 23.09 -3.08 21.90
C GLN A 274 22.13 -1.97 21.44
N PHE A 275 22.32 -0.74 21.92
CA PHE A 275 21.53 0.43 21.51
C PHE A 275 21.70 0.72 20.01
N PHE A 276 22.92 0.71 19.47
CA PHE A 276 23.12 0.91 18.04
C PHE A 276 22.56 -0.24 17.20
N THR A 277 22.66 -1.47 17.68
CA THR A 277 22.03 -2.63 17.02
C THR A 277 20.50 -2.51 17.02
N PHE A 278 19.90 -2.08 18.14
CA PHE A 278 18.48 -1.77 18.24
C PHE A 278 18.07 -0.71 17.22
N LEU A 279 18.83 0.37 17.10
CA LEU A 279 18.58 1.44 16.12
C LEU A 279 18.67 0.92 14.69
N ASP A 280 19.70 0.15 14.35
CA ASP A 280 19.85 -0.41 13.00
C ASP A 280 18.70 -1.33 12.64
N ILE A 281 18.30 -2.27 13.52
CA ILE A 281 17.20 -3.20 13.26
C ILE A 281 15.88 -2.43 13.07
N THR A 282 15.56 -1.51 13.97
CA THR A 282 14.28 -0.80 13.96
C THR A 282 14.18 0.23 12.82
N GLN A 283 15.25 0.98 12.54
CA GLN A 283 15.28 1.92 11.41
C GLN A 283 15.30 1.21 10.06
N ASN A 284 16.02 0.09 9.92
CA ASN A 284 15.97 -0.71 8.69
C ASN A 284 14.58 -1.30 8.49
N LYS A 285 13.91 -1.79 9.54
CA LYS A 285 12.52 -2.26 9.42
C LYS A 285 11.57 -1.14 9.01
N ALA A 286 11.71 0.05 9.60
CA ALA A 286 10.95 1.23 9.20
C ALA A 286 11.24 1.66 7.75
N GLN A 287 12.50 1.59 7.31
CA GLN A 287 12.89 1.87 5.94
C GLN A 287 12.25 0.86 4.97
N ASN A 288 12.30 -0.43 5.28
CA ASN A 288 11.66 -1.47 4.46
C ASN A 288 10.13 -1.30 4.41
N CYS A 289 9.49 -0.93 5.52
CA CYS A 289 8.07 -0.60 5.55
C CYS A 289 7.77 0.64 4.70
N TYR A 290 8.59 1.68 4.78
CA TYR A 290 8.48 2.85 3.91
C TYR A 290 8.59 2.47 2.44
N ASP A 291 9.61 1.70 2.08
CA ASP A 291 9.86 1.27 0.69
C ASP A 291 8.79 0.33 0.14
N SER A 292 8.13 -0.44 1.00
CA SER A 292 7.07 -1.38 0.61
C SER A 292 5.69 -0.72 0.54
N ASN A 293 5.38 0.20 1.45
CA ASN A 293 4.02 0.69 1.64
C ASN A 293 3.79 2.13 1.19
N TYR A 294 4.84 2.97 1.20
CA TYR A 294 4.72 4.43 1.09
C TYR A 294 5.54 5.04 -0.05
N LYS A 295 6.71 4.49 -0.35
CA LYS A 295 7.43 4.81 -1.57
C LYS A 295 6.72 4.10 -2.71
N GLU A 296 6.28 4.85 -3.72
CA GLU A 296 5.85 4.25 -4.98
C GLU A 296 7.06 3.52 -5.57
N ASN A 297 7.12 2.21 -5.36
CA ASN A 297 8.18 1.40 -5.91
C ASN A 297 7.83 1.09 -7.36
N VAL A 298 8.08 2.06 -8.24
CA VAL A 298 7.86 1.95 -9.69
C VAL A 298 8.58 0.72 -10.23
N VAL A 299 9.78 0.41 -9.73
CA VAL A 299 10.54 -0.80 -10.09
C VAL A 299 9.72 -2.06 -9.81
N LYS A 300 9.27 -2.24 -8.56
CA LYS A 300 8.45 -3.39 -8.16
C LYS A 300 7.15 -3.46 -8.95
N TRP A 301 6.52 -2.33 -9.23
CA TRP A 301 5.31 -2.26 -10.05
C TRP A 301 5.57 -2.69 -11.50
N VAL A 302 6.70 -2.29 -12.09
CA VAL A 302 7.09 -2.75 -13.43
C VAL A 302 7.36 -4.25 -13.41
N GLU A 303 8.13 -4.74 -12.43
CA GLU A 303 8.50 -6.15 -12.26
C GLU A 303 7.29 -7.07 -12.09
N GLN A 304 6.32 -6.69 -11.26
CA GLN A 304 5.09 -7.44 -11.02
C GLN A 304 4.24 -7.64 -12.27
N GLN A 305 4.45 -6.80 -13.28
CA GLN A 305 3.71 -6.86 -14.53
C GLN A 305 4.58 -7.26 -15.73
N THR A 306 5.83 -7.66 -15.51
CA THR A 306 6.69 -8.11 -16.59
C THR A 306 6.14 -9.42 -17.16
N LEU A 307 6.05 -9.52 -18.48
CA LEU A 307 5.66 -10.76 -19.15
C LEU A 307 6.77 -11.81 -18.99
N SER A 308 6.37 -13.06 -18.74
CA SER A 308 7.29 -14.19 -18.71
C SER A 308 7.99 -14.38 -20.07
N PRO A 309 9.22 -14.91 -20.11
CA PRO A 309 9.91 -15.22 -21.35
C PRO A 309 9.08 -16.11 -22.30
N GLU A 310 8.33 -17.06 -21.74
CA GLU A 310 7.44 -17.96 -22.49
C GLU A 310 6.30 -17.18 -23.16
N ARG A 311 5.68 -16.23 -22.44
CA ARG A 311 4.60 -15.40 -22.96
C ARG A 311 5.11 -14.42 -24.02
N ILE A 312 6.29 -13.85 -23.83
CA ILE A 312 6.95 -13.01 -24.86
C ILE A 312 7.22 -13.83 -26.12
N ALA A 313 7.74 -15.06 -25.99
CA ALA A 313 7.99 -15.94 -27.13
C ALA A 313 6.70 -16.28 -27.89
N LEU A 314 5.60 -16.52 -27.18
CA LEU A 314 4.28 -16.77 -27.79
C LEU A 314 3.76 -15.54 -28.55
N VAL A 315 3.83 -14.35 -27.94
CA VAL A 315 3.42 -13.07 -28.56
C VAL A 315 4.28 -12.77 -29.79
N SER A 316 5.60 -12.91 -29.67
CA SER A 316 6.55 -12.75 -30.77
C SER A 316 6.23 -13.69 -31.94
N LYS A 317 5.96 -14.97 -31.66
CA LYS A 317 5.57 -15.94 -32.69
C LYS A 317 4.31 -15.49 -33.44
N LYS A 318 3.26 -15.08 -32.72
CA LYS A 318 2.01 -14.58 -33.31
C LYS A 318 2.22 -13.35 -34.17
N ILE A 319 3.01 -12.37 -33.68
CA ILE A 319 3.36 -11.18 -34.45
C ILE A 319 4.03 -11.60 -35.78
N ASN A 320 5.01 -12.50 -35.72
CA ASN A 320 5.77 -12.96 -36.89
C ASN A 320 4.94 -13.82 -37.88
N GLU A 321 3.76 -14.29 -37.50
CA GLU A 321 2.83 -15.03 -38.37
C GLU A 321 1.83 -14.11 -39.11
N LEU A 322 1.80 -12.80 -38.81
CA LEU A 322 0.90 -11.85 -39.48
C LEU A 322 1.21 -11.71 -40.98
N SER A 323 0.16 -11.68 -41.81
CA SER A 323 0.26 -11.55 -43.27
C SER A 323 0.85 -10.21 -43.74
N SER A 324 0.71 -9.16 -42.93
CA SER A 324 1.17 -7.79 -43.22
C SER A 324 1.93 -7.21 -42.02
N LEU A 325 3.07 -7.83 -41.71
CA LEU A 325 3.99 -7.39 -40.65
C LEU A 325 4.50 -5.96 -40.87
N GLN A 326 4.32 -5.10 -39.86
CA GLN A 326 4.78 -3.71 -39.90
C GLN A 326 6.31 -3.59 -39.80
N ILE A 327 6.94 -2.59 -40.43
CA ILE A 327 8.36 -2.25 -40.17
C ILE A 327 8.42 -1.05 -39.23
N ILE A 328 9.24 -1.18 -38.18
CA ILE A 328 9.46 -0.14 -37.17
C ILE A 328 10.90 0.36 -37.25
N TYR A 329 11.05 1.67 -37.45
CA TYR A 329 12.33 2.36 -37.37
C TYR A 329 12.45 3.09 -36.03
N VAL A 330 13.58 2.89 -35.32
CA VAL A 330 13.93 3.68 -34.14
C VAL A 330 15.11 4.58 -34.50
N CYS A 331 14.85 5.89 -34.55
CA CYS A 331 15.83 6.93 -34.79
C CYS A 331 16.41 7.41 -33.45
N ILE A 332 17.70 7.21 -33.25
CA ILE A 332 18.44 7.55 -32.03
C ILE A 332 19.27 8.81 -32.30
N TYR A 333 18.97 9.91 -31.61
CA TYR A 333 19.72 11.16 -31.72
C TYR A 333 20.77 11.28 -30.61
N ASP A 334 22.03 11.31 -31.02
CA ASP A 334 23.18 11.36 -30.13
C ASP A 334 23.59 12.81 -29.82
N ARG A 335 22.80 13.46 -28.94
CA ARG A 335 23.02 14.86 -28.53
C ARG A 335 24.37 15.05 -27.84
N SER A 336 24.72 14.13 -26.93
CA SER A 336 25.91 14.19 -26.08
C SER A 336 27.19 13.74 -26.79
N GLU A 337 27.07 13.18 -28.00
CA GLU A 337 28.18 12.55 -28.72
C GLU A 337 28.87 11.46 -27.87
N SER A 338 28.03 10.63 -27.24
CA SER A 338 28.42 9.65 -26.23
C SER A 338 28.06 8.24 -26.67
N TRP A 339 29.08 7.48 -27.09
CA TRP A 339 28.91 6.07 -27.45
C TRP A 339 28.28 5.23 -26.32
N PRO A 340 28.65 5.40 -25.03
CA PRO A 340 27.97 4.68 -23.94
C PRO A 340 26.46 4.93 -23.88
N GLU A 341 26.00 6.15 -24.16
CA GLU A 341 24.57 6.47 -24.17
C GLU A 341 23.86 5.82 -25.37
N VAL A 342 24.47 5.87 -26.55
CA VAL A 342 23.97 5.18 -27.75
C VAL A 342 23.90 3.66 -27.50
N LEU A 343 24.96 3.09 -26.94
CA LEU A 343 25.06 1.67 -26.65
C LEU A 343 24.00 1.23 -25.63
N THR A 344 23.76 2.00 -24.58
CA THR A 344 22.69 1.74 -23.60
C THR A 344 21.33 1.57 -24.29
N THR A 345 21.01 2.47 -25.22
CA THR A 345 19.75 2.40 -25.98
C THR A 345 19.73 1.19 -26.91
N LEU A 346 20.81 0.93 -27.67
CA LEU A 346 20.89 -0.21 -28.59
C LEU A 346 20.83 -1.57 -27.87
N GLU A 347 21.52 -1.71 -26.74
CA GLU A 347 21.52 -2.92 -25.92
C GLU A 347 20.12 -3.24 -25.38
N SER A 348 19.35 -2.23 -24.96
CA SER A 348 17.97 -2.41 -24.51
C SER A 348 17.02 -2.92 -25.61
N LEU A 349 17.30 -2.60 -26.88
CA LEU A 349 16.52 -3.05 -28.04
C LEU A 349 16.98 -4.40 -28.60
N LEU A 350 18.17 -4.89 -28.23
CA LEU A 350 18.72 -6.14 -28.76
C LEU A 350 17.81 -7.37 -28.50
N PRO A 351 17.19 -7.55 -27.31
CA PRO A 351 16.24 -8.64 -27.09
C PRO A 351 15.01 -8.54 -28.01
N VAL A 352 14.50 -7.32 -28.22
CA VAL A 352 13.37 -7.07 -29.13
C VAL A 352 13.77 -7.47 -30.55
N LYS A 353 14.94 -7.01 -31.03
CA LYS A 353 15.45 -7.34 -32.38
C LYS A 353 15.58 -8.84 -32.61
N LYS A 354 16.08 -9.60 -31.63
CA LYS A 354 16.24 -11.07 -31.73
C LYS A 354 14.92 -11.79 -31.96
N MET A 355 13.82 -11.23 -31.47
CA MET A 355 12.47 -11.80 -31.53
C MET A 355 11.56 -11.10 -32.56
N TYR A 356 11.98 -9.94 -33.07
CA TYR A 356 11.29 -9.15 -34.09
C TYR A 356 12.27 -8.65 -35.16
N SER A 357 12.38 -9.40 -36.26
CA SER A 357 13.42 -9.15 -37.27
C SER A 357 13.22 -7.87 -38.07
N ARG A 358 12.04 -7.25 -38.04
CA ARG A 358 11.67 -6.01 -38.75
C ARG A 358 11.88 -4.73 -37.94
N LEU A 359 12.62 -4.82 -36.83
CA LEU A 359 13.15 -3.64 -36.14
C LEU A 359 14.43 -3.17 -36.83
N HIS A 360 14.48 -1.88 -37.16
CA HIS A 360 15.65 -1.20 -37.70
C HIS A 360 15.98 0.04 -36.85
N CYS A 361 17.26 0.35 -36.72
CA CYS A 361 17.74 1.49 -35.95
C CYS A 361 18.62 2.39 -36.81
N ILE A 362 18.52 3.70 -36.57
CA ILE A 362 19.35 4.70 -37.22
C ILE A 362 19.89 5.63 -36.15
N VAL A 363 21.21 5.71 -36.03
CA VAL A 363 21.88 6.60 -35.09
C VAL A 363 22.34 7.85 -35.83
N PHE A 364 21.86 9.01 -35.40
CA PHE A 364 22.28 10.32 -35.88
C PHE A 364 23.38 10.88 -34.97
N THR A 365 24.61 10.88 -35.44
CA THR A 365 25.81 11.32 -34.69
C THR A 365 26.83 11.93 -35.65
N ASP A 366 27.62 12.88 -35.14
CA ASP A 366 28.75 13.46 -35.89
C ASP A 366 30.09 12.83 -35.48
N LYS A 367 30.07 11.86 -34.55
CA LYS A 367 31.23 11.05 -34.17
C LYS A 367 31.31 9.75 -34.96
N GLU A 368 32.54 9.32 -35.22
CA GLU A 368 32.79 8.01 -35.81
C GLU A 368 32.67 6.91 -34.75
N TYR A 369 31.67 6.04 -34.89
CA TYR A 369 31.48 4.86 -34.06
C TYR A 369 31.69 3.58 -34.86
N ILE A 370 32.17 2.54 -34.19
CA ILE A 370 32.35 1.21 -34.76
C ILE A 370 31.24 0.33 -34.19
N LEU A 371 30.33 -0.13 -35.05
CA LEU A 371 29.29 -1.07 -34.68
C LEU A 371 29.90 -2.45 -34.43
N SER A 372 29.43 -3.16 -33.40
CA SER A 372 29.77 -4.57 -33.22
C SER A 372 28.92 -5.44 -34.14
N LYS A 373 29.33 -6.72 -34.31
CA LYS A 373 28.60 -7.71 -35.12
C LYS A 373 27.13 -7.88 -34.73
N ASP A 374 26.79 -7.62 -33.45
CA ASP A 374 25.42 -7.72 -32.96
C ASP A 374 24.51 -6.58 -33.49
N PHE A 375 25.09 -5.48 -34.00
CA PHE A 375 24.39 -4.29 -34.45
C PHE A 375 24.49 -4.03 -35.96
N GLU A 376 25.60 -4.43 -36.61
CA GLU A 376 25.91 -4.16 -38.03
C GLU A 376 24.77 -4.53 -39.01
N SER A 377 23.95 -5.52 -38.69
CA SER A 377 22.89 -6.02 -39.59
C SER A 377 21.58 -5.21 -39.57
N TRP A 378 21.41 -4.30 -38.61
CA TRP A 378 20.13 -3.59 -38.40
C TRP A 378 20.26 -2.16 -37.86
N VAL A 379 21.48 -1.69 -37.61
CA VAL A 379 21.79 -0.33 -37.20
C VAL A 379 22.59 0.38 -38.30
N SER A 380 22.20 1.60 -38.68
CA SER A 380 22.99 2.47 -39.55
C SER A 380 23.42 3.75 -38.83
N LEU A 381 24.56 4.33 -39.21
CA LEU A 381 25.10 5.59 -38.68
C LEU A 381 24.99 6.69 -39.73
N HIS A 382 24.45 7.84 -39.35
CA HIS A 382 24.26 9.00 -40.23
C HIS A 382 24.66 10.30 -39.52
N GLU A 383 25.18 11.28 -40.26
CA GLU A 383 25.48 12.63 -39.74
C GLU A 383 24.20 13.32 -39.25
N LYS A 384 24.30 14.15 -38.21
CA LYS A 384 23.14 14.84 -37.63
C LYS A 384 22.44 15.76 -38.65
N THR A 385 23.21 16.38 -39.55
CA THR A 385 22.70 17.25 -40.62
C THR A 385 21.81 16.52 -41.64
N LYS A 386 21.88 15.19 -41.71
CA LYS A 386 21.09 14.35 -42.62
C LYS A 386 19.79 13.83 -41.99
N LEU A 387 19.42 14.27 -40.79
CA LEU A 387 18.23 13.79 -40.08
C LEU A 387 16.96 13.86 -40.94
N SER A 388 16.59 15.06 -41.38
CA SER A 388 15.36 15.29 -42.14
C SER A 388 15.35 14.56 -43.49
N SER A 389 16.49 14.55 -44.20
CA SER A 389 16.60 13.88 -45.50
C SER A 389 16.58 12.35 -45.38
N THR A 390 17.16 11.80 -44.33
CA THR A 390 17.16 10.35 -44.06
C THR A 390 15.76 9.87 -43.69
N ILE A 391 15.05 10.56 -42.79
CA ILE A 391 13.66 10.24 -42.42
C ILE A 391 12.75 10.27 -43.66
N LYS A 392 12.94 11.27 -44.52
CA LYS A 392 12.20 11.37 -45.79
C LYS A 392 12.46 10.17 -46.69
N ASN A 393 13.70 9.74 -46.85
CA ASN A 393 14.03 8.59 -47.69
C ASN A 393 13.37 7.30 -47.17
N ILE A 394 13.39 7.08 -45.86
CA ILE A 394 12.72 5.94 -45.21
C ILE A 394 11.20 5.96 -45.45
N ALA A 395 10.60 7.14 -45.43
CA ALA A 395 9.17 7.30 -45.69
C ALA A 395 8.73 6.75 -47.06
N PHE A 396 9.63 6.71 -48.03
CA PHE A 396 9.40 6.16 -49.37
C PHE A 396 9.85 4.70 -49.53
N GLU A 397 10.45 4.09 -48.52
CA GLU A 397 10.79 2.67 -48.57
C GLU A 397 9.53 1.79 -48.55
N PRO A 398 9.50 0.70 -49.35
CA PRO A 398 8.40 -0.24 -49.32
C PRO A 398 8.32 -0.91 -47.94
N CYS A 399 7.12 -0.89 -47.35
CA CYS A 399 6.77 -1.53 -46.07
C CYS A 399 7.19 -0.80 -44.78
N PHE A 400 7.67 0.45 -44.83
CA PHE A 400 7.77 1.29 -43.62
C PHE A 400 6.37 1.59 -43.06
N ASN A 401 6.17 1.51 -41.73
CA ASN A 401 4.88 1.83 -41.12
C ASN A 401 5.01 2.89 -40.03
N TRP A 402 5.91 2.67 -39.08
CA TRP A 402 6.04 3.51 -37.89
C TRP A 402 7.50 3.89 -37.65
N LEU A 403 7.73 5.17 -37.38
CA LEU A 403 9.02 5.70 -36.93
C LEU A 403 8.89 6.20 -35.50
N GLN A 404 9.87 5.86 -34.68
CA GLN A 404 10.01 6.38 -33.34
C GLN A 404 11.29 7.20 -33.25
N TYR A 405 11.21 8.37 -32.61
CA TYR A 405 12.37 9.21 -32.35
C TYR A 405 12.71 9.22 -30.86
N VAL A 406 13.97 8.95 -30.52
CA VAL A 406 14.48 8.95 -29.15
C VAL A 406 15.86 9.59 -29.08
N ARG A 407 16.20 10.12 -27.90
CA ARG A 407 17.57 10.57 -27.60
C ARG A 407 18.41 9.38 -27.13
N ALA A 408 19.72 9.44 -27.36
CA ALA A 408 20.64 8.44 -26.82
C ALA A 408 20.62 8.44 -25.28
N GLY A 409 20.72 7.25 -24.67
CA GLY A 409 20.72 7.06 -23.22
C GLY A 409 19.38 6.63 -22.62
N VAL A 410 18.31 6.53 -23.42
CA VAL A 410 17.05 5.90 -22.99
C VAL A 410 17.19 4.38 -22.91
N THR A 411 16.43 3.75 -22.03
CA THR A 411 16.36 2.28 -21.91
C THR A 411 14.93 1.81 -22.21
N PHE A 412 14.76 0.95 -23.22
CA PHE A 412 13.46 0.38 -23.55
C PHE A 412 13.09 -0.77 -22.62
N ILE A 413 11.79 -0.86 -22.28
CA ILE A 413 11.24 -1.98 -21.53
C ILE A 413 10.74 -3.03 -22.54
N VAL A 414 11.46 -4.15 -22.62
CA VAL A 414 11.34 -5.14 -23.70
C VAL A 414 9.91 -5.63 -23.92
N ASP A 415 9.21 -6.03 -22.87
CA ASP A 415 7.87 -6.59 -22.97
C ASP A 415 6.79 -5.54 -23.25
N ARG A 416 7.01 -4.29 -22.81
CA ARG A 416 6.18 -3.12 -23.18
C ARG A 416 6.36 -2.75 -24.64
N PHE A 417 7.56 -2.93 -25.20
CA PHE A 417 7.79 -2.77 -26.64
C PHE A 417 7.00 -3.81 -27.45
N PHE A 418 6.94 -5.07 -27.02
CA PHE A 418 6.07 -6.07 -27.67
C PHE A 418 4.58 -5.73 -27.56
N SER A 419 4.17 -5.19 -26.42
CA SER A 419 2.81 -4.68 -26.21
C SER A 419 2.50 -3.52 -27.17
N ALA A 420 3.45 -2.60 -27.36
CA ALA A 420 3.35 -1.52 -28.33
C ALA A 420 3.26 -2.06 -29.77
N ILE A 421 4.07 -3.05 -30.16
CA ILE A 421 3.95 -3.68 -31.49
C ILE A 421 2.54 -4.25 -31.70
N CYS A 422 1.97 -4.94 -30.70
CA CYS A 422 0.60 -5.46 -30.80
C CYS A 422 -0.42 -4.33 -30.97
N TYR A 423 -0.26 -3.25 -30.19
CA TYR A 423 -1.12 -2.07 -30.26
C TYR A 423 -1.07 -1.39 -31.64
N LEU A 424 0.14 -1.12 -32.14
CA LEU A 424 0.40 -0.49 -33.45
C LEU A 424 -0.15 -1.30 -34.63
N ASN A 425 -0.27 -2.63 -34.50
CA ASN A 425 -0.87 -3.48 -35.53
C ASN A 425 -2.41 -3.47 -35.51
N LYS A 426 -3.04 -3.03 -34.41
CA LYS A 426 -4.49 -2.90 -34.29
C LYS A 426 -5.00 -1.54 -34.72
N VAL A 427 -4.26 -0.49 -34.40
CA VAL A 427 -4.67 0.90 -34.63
C VAL A 427 -4.20 1.37 -36.01
N ASN A 428 -5.16 1.80 -36.84
CA ASN A 428 -4.88 2.33 -38.19
C ASN A 428 -5.38 3.78 -38.37
N GLU A 429 -6.06 4.32 -37.37
CA GLU A 429 -6.70 5.65 -37.42
C GLU A 429 -5.79 6.78 -36.92
N TYR A 430 -4.79 6.46 -36.10
CA TYR A 430 -3.86 7.44 -35.54
C TYR A 430 -2.73 7.77 -36.50
N SER A 431 -2.42 9.06 -36.61
CA SER A 431 -1.22 9.55 -37.30
C SER A 431 0.01 9.50 -36.37
N ALA A 432 -0.18 9.77 -35.08
CA ALA A 432 0.89 9.71 -34.08
C ALA A 432 0.38 9.07 -32.79
N ILE A 433 1.26 8.39 -32.06
CA ILE A 433 0.95 7.74 -30.79
C ILE A 433 2.05 8.05 -29.80
N TYR A 434 1.71 8.64 -28.65
CA TYR A 434 2.67 8.85 -27.56
C TYR A 434 2.51 7.76 -26.50
N PRO A 435 3.62 7.24 -25.94
CA PRO A 435 3.58 6.28 -24.84
C PRO A 435 3.70 6.98 -23.48
N ASP A 436 3.29 6.27 -22.43
CA ASP A 436 3.74 6.57 -21.07
C ASP A 436 5.25 6.29 -20.92
N LYS A 437 5.85 6.81 -19.85
CA LYS A 437 7.27 6.62 -19.53
C LYS A 437 7.55 6.61 -18.04
N ILE A 438 8.78 6.23 -17.70
CA ILE A 438 9.33 6.30 -16.36
C ILE A 438 10.54 7.23 -16.39
N PHE A 439 10.60 8.14 -15.44
CA PHE A 439 11.75 9.02 -15.28
C PHE A 439 12.69 8.53 -14.20
N ILE A 440 13.98 8.74 -14.40
CA ILE A 440 14.98 8.70 -13.34
C ILE A 440 15.11 10.11 -12.81
N ASN A 441 14.80 10.31 -11.52
CA ASN A 441 14.90 11.60 -10.86
C ASN A 441 16.34 11.93 -10.43
N ASP A 442 16.52 13.12 -9.84
CA ASP A 442 17.82 13.64 -9.38
C ASP A 442 18.54 12.76 -8.35
N SER A 443 17.80 11.94 -7.62
CA SER A 443 18.33 10.98 -6.64
C SER A 443 18.63 9.60 -7.24
N GLY A 444 18.39 9.39 -8.54
CA GLY A 444 18.53 8.10 -9.20
C GLY A 444 17.34 7.16 -8.98
N GLU A 445 16.21 7.67 -8.46
CA GLU A 445 15.01 6.89 -8.20
C GLU A 445 14.06 6.95 -9.41
N LEU A 446 13.29 5.88 -9.63
CA LEU A 446 12.28 5.83 -10.69
C LEU A 446 11.00 6.52 -10.25
N GLU A 447 10.46 7.38 -11.11
CA GLU A 447 9.19 8.08 -10.95
C GLU A 447 8.28 7.79 -12.15
N SER A 448 6.98 7.57 -11.90
CA SER A 448 6.00 7.38 -12.97
C SER A 448 5.69 8.71 -13.66
N ALA A 449 5.59 8.66 -14.99
CA ALA A 449 5.11 9.77 -15.81
C ALA A 449 3.96 9.27 -16.69
N PHE A 450 2.83 8.99 -16.03
CA PHE A 450 1.61 8.48 -16.63
C PHE A 450 0.73 9.62 -17.11
N LEU A 451 0.50 9.67 -18.41
CA LEU A 451 -0.23 10.74 -19.08
C LEU A 451 -1.71 10.39 -19.19
N PRO A 452 -2.61 11.39 -19.22
CA PRO A 452 -3.98 11.17 -19.70
C PRO A 452 -3.96 10.92 -21.22
N ASP A 453 -5.13 10.62 -21.79
CA ASP A 453 -5.34 10.72 -23.24
C ASP A 453 -5.19 12.18 -23.71
N PHE A 454 -5.09 12.36 -25.03
CA PHE A 454 -4.59 13.60 -25.61
C PHE A 454 -5.49 14.80 -25.24
N SER A 455 -4.93 15.69 -24.43
CA SER A 455 -5.53 16.97 -24.01
C SER A 455 -4.75 18.10 -24.66
N ILE A 456 -5.39 18.85 -25.56
CA ILE A 456 -4.74 19.93 -26.30
C ILE A 456 -4.26 21.04 -25.36
N ASP A 457 -5.05 21.36 -24.33
CA ASP A 457 -4.69 22.38 -23.36
C ASP A 457 -3.50 21.94 -22.50
N TYR A 458 -3.42 20.67 -22.13
CA TYR A 458 -2.27 20.13 -21.39
C TYR A 458 -1.03 20.00 -22.28
N PHE A 459 -1.19 19.63 -23.55
CA PHE A 459 -0.11 19.54 -24.52
C PHE A 459 0.54 20.89 -24.80
N LEU A 460 -0.26 21.96 -24.97
CA LEU A 460 0.26 23.31 -25.18
C LEU A 460 0.80 23.94 -23.88
N GLY A 461 0.19 23.62 -22.73
CA GLY A 461 0.60 24.14 -21.43
C GLY A 461 1.82 23.43 -20.83
N PHE A 462 2.04 22.15 -21.15
CA PHE A 462 3.20 21.38 -20.70
C PHE A 462 3.80 20.47 -21.79
N PRO A 463 4.38 21.03 -22.87
CA PRO A 463 4.92 20.26 -23.98
C PRO A 463 5.87 19.13 -23.58
N CYS A 464 6.76 19.38 -22.61
CA CYS A 464 7.78 18.42 -22.18
C CYS A 464 7.19 17.09 -21.65
N ALA A 465 5.94 17.08 -21.17
CA ALA A 465 5.26 15.84 -20.79
C ALA A 465 5.18 14.84 -21.95
N PHE A 466 5.14 15.30 -23.21
CA PHE A 466 4.97 14.46 -24.39
C PHE A 466 6.28 14.15 -25.13
N PHE A 467 7.42 14.62 -24.62
CA PHE A 467 8.71 14.43 -25.31
C PHE A 467 9.24 13.01 -25.14
N VAL A 468 9.91 12.53 -26.19
CA VAL A 468 10.64 11.26 -26.28
C VAL A 468 9.73 10.04 -26.42
N GLY A 469 9.92 9.33 -27.53
CA GLY A 469 9.36 8.00 -27.74
C GLY A 469 8.03 7.98 -28.47
N CYS A 470 7.60 9.08 -29.08
CA CYS A 470 6.40 9.07 -29.92
C CYS A 470 6.59 8.22 -31.18
N PHE A 471 5.57 7.44 -31.54
CA PHE A 471 5.47 6.74 -32.80
C PHE A 471 4.73 7.60 -33.82
N PHE A 472 5.30 7.73 -35.01
CA PHE A 472 4.74 8.50 -36.12
C PHE A 472 4.48 7.59 -37.32
N HIS A 473 3.26 7.60 -37.82
CA HIS A 473 2.87 6.80 -38.97
C HIS A 473 3.51 7.35 -40.26
N GLN A 474 3.89 6.46 -41.18
CA GLN A 474 4.59 6.82 -42.42
C GLN A 474 3.90 7.90 -43.26
N SER A 475 2.57 8.00 -43.19
CA SER A 475 1.80 8.97 -43.96
C SER A 475 2.20 10.41 -43.66
N ILE A 476 2.57 10.67 -42.39
CA ILE A 476 3.07 11.98 -41.94
C ILE A 476 4.21 12.43 -42.85
N PHE A 477 5.24 11.61 -43.03
CA PHE A 477 6.46 12.01 -43.73
C PHE A 477 6.37 11.99 -45.26
N ARG A 478 5.25 11.49 -45.83
CA ARG A 478 4.98 11.54 -47.27
C ARG A 478 4.28 12.84 -47.70
N ASP A 479 3.56 13.45 -46.77
CA ASP A 479 2.78 14.67 -47.03
C ASP A 479 3.71 15.90 -47.10
N ASN A 480 3.33 16.93 -47.89
CA ASN A 480 4.14 18.13 -48.13
C ASN A 480 4.39 19.02 -46.89
N ILE A 481 3.83 18.65 -45.75
CA ILE A 481 3.80 19.44 -44.50
C ILE A 481 5.09 19.31 -43.69
N PHE A 482 5.88 18.28 -43.96
CA PHE A 482 7.14 17.99 -43.28
C PHE A 482 8.37 18.48 -44.04
N TYR A 483 8.20 19.44 -44.96
CA TYR A 483 9.27 19.96 -45.83
C TYR A 483 10.31 20.85 -45.11
N ASN A 484 10.03 21.32 -43.89
CA ASN A 484 10.98 22.10 -43.09
C ASN A 484 11.80 21.21 -42.14
N GLU A 485 13.09 21.54 -41.94
CA GLU A 485 13.99 20.84 -41.00
C GLU A 485 13.35 20.70 -39.62
N ALA A 486 13.10 19.47 -39.19
CA ALA A 486 12.60 19.19 -37.85
C ALA A 486 13.67 19.57 -36.82
N LEU A 487 13.25 20.24 -35.74
CA LEU A 487 14.15 20.64 -34.65
C LEU A 487 14.51 19.41 -33.81
N PRO A 488 15.77 18.93 -33.80
CA PRO A 488 16.10 17.66 -33.15
C PRO A 488 15.75 17.63 -31.65
N ASP A 489 16.04 18.70 -30.92
CA ASP A 489 15.74 18.77 -29.48
C ASP A 489 14.23 18.85 -29.18
N PHE A 490 13.38 19.16 -30.17
CA PHE A 490 11.93 19.33 -30.05
C PHE A 490 11.14 18.43 -31.01
N PHE A 491 11.77 17.37 -31.53
CA PHE A 491 11.25 16.60 -32.66
C PHE A 491 9.81 16.14 -32.42
N ASP A 492 9.55 15.45 -31.31
CA ASP A 492 8.22 14.93 -31.02
C ASP A 492 7.16 16.03 -30.96
N PHE A 493 7.46 17.14 -30.27
CA PHE A 493 6.54 18.26 -30.14
C PHE A 493 6.28 19.00 -31.45
N ASP A 494 7.32 19.30 -32.22
CA ASP A 494 7.20 20.00 -33.51
C ASP A 494 6.43 19.14 -34.53
N ILE A 495 6.57 17.81 -34.49
CA ILE A 495 5.78 16.92 -35.34
C ILE A 495 4.34 16.81 -34.83
N LEU A 496 4.12 16.55 -33.53
CA LEU A 496 2.78 16.43 -32.94
C LEU A 496 1.95 17.70 -33.15
N ILE A 497 2.51 18.89 -32.91
CA ILE A 497 1.76 20.15 -33.06
C ILE A 497 1.33 20.40 -34.51
N ARG A 498 2.14 19.98 -35.50
CA ARG A 498 1.77 20.03 -36.93
C ARG A 498 0.67 19.02 -37.26
N VAL A 499 0.75 17.81 -36.71
CA VAL A 499 -0.29 16.78 -36.86
C VAL A 499 -1.62 17.28 -36.29
N VAL A 500 -1.62 17.89 -35.09
CA VAL A 500 -2.83 18.53 -34.52
C VAL A 500 -3.34 19.65 -35.42
N ALA A 501 -2.46 20.51 -35.91
CA ALA A 501 -2.85 21.67 -36.73
C ALA A 501 -3.62 21.24 -37.98
N GLU A 502 -3.16 20.18 -38.64
CA GLU A 502 -3.71 19.68 -39.90
C GLU A 502 -4.85 18.65 -39.72
N LYS A 503 -4.63 17.62 -38.90
CA LYS A 503 -5.49 16.43 -38.80
C LYS A 503 -6.38 16.43 -37.54
N GLY A 504 -6.19 17.39 -36.64
CA GLY A 504 -6.98 17.54 -35.42
C GLY A 504 -6.58 16.60 -34.29
N ASN A 505 -7.16 16.83 -33.10
CA ASN A 505 -6.79 16.16 -31.85
C ASN A 505 -6.99 14.63 -31.90
N SER A 506 -8.05 14.16 -32.56
CA SER A 506 -8.39 12.73 -32.65
C SER A 506 -7.40 11.90 -33.48
N SER A 507 -6.46 12.55 -34.18
CA SER A 507 -5.40 11.87 -34.93
C SER A 507 -4.22 11.42 -34.05
N ILE A 508 -4.20 11.82 -32.78
CA ILE A 508 -3.17 11.43 -31.80
C ILE A 508 -3.76 10.38 -30.85
N GLY A 509 -3.15 9.20 -30.84
CA GLY A 509 -3.45 8.15 -29.89
C GLY A 509 -2.52 8.18 -28.68
N HIS A 510 -2.96 7.50 -27.62
CA HIS A 510 -2.16 7.27 -26.42
C HIS A 510 -1.91 5.77 -26.26
N PHE A 511 -0.68 5.40 -25.92
CA PHE A 511 -0.33 4.04 -25.49
C PHE A 511 -0.08 4.06 -23.97
N PRO A 512 -1.08 3.70 -23.14
CA PRO A 512 -1.08 3.88 -21.68
C PRO A 512 -0.26 2.78 -20.97
N GLU A 513 0.99 2.61 -21.37
CA GLU A 513 1.97 1.67 -20.80
C GLU A 513 3.37 2.29 -20.89
N PRO A 514 4.19 2.22 -19.83
CA PRO A 514 5.51 2.84 -19.83
C PRO A 514 6.44 2.11 -20.79
N LEU A 515 6.77 2.73 -21.92
CA LEU A 515 7.56 2.09 -22.96
C LEU A 515 9.07 2.12 -22.68
N LEU A 516 9.53 3.19 -22.04
CA LEU A 516 10.95 3.47 -21.83
C LEU A 516 11.21 4.17 -20.50
N ILE A 517 12.47 4.11 -20.09
CA ILE A 517 13.05 4.82 -18.96
C ILE A 517 13.99 5.90 -19.48
N SER A 518 13.83 7.14 -19.02
CA SER A 518 14.67 8.29 -19.41
C SER A 518 15.04 9.18 -18.22
N ASP A 519 16.05 10.03 -18.37
CA ASP A 519 16.49 10.97 -17.34
C ASP A 519 15.60 12.23 -17.32
N SER A 520 14.97 12.54 -16.17
CA SER A 520 14.07 13.70 -16.07
C SER A 520 14.76 15.02 -16.37
N LYS A 521 16.03 15.20 -15.98
CA LYS A 521 16.76 16.45 -16.21
C LYS A 521 16.99 16.68 -17.69
N LYS A 522 17.31 15.63 -18.45
CA LYS A 522 17.53 15.74 -19.89
C LYS A 522 16.25 16.08 -20.64
N GLU A 523 15.12 15.53 -20.20
CA GLU A 523 13.84 15.68 -20.90
C GLU A 523 12.98 16.87 -20.45
N LEU A 524 13.12 17.33 -19.20
CA LEU A 524 12.32 18.46 -18.69
C LEU A 524 13.04 19.81 -18.75
N ASN A 525 14.37 19.83 -18.83
CA ASN A 525 15.17 21.07 -18.87
C ASN A 525 15.40 21.55 -20.31
N ILE A 526 14.38 22.15 -20.91
CA ILE A 526 14.34 22.52 -22.33
C ILE A 526 14.11 24.02 -22.48
N ASP A 527 14.61 24.61 -23.58
CA ASP A 527 14.54 26.04 -23.86
C ASP A 527 13.09 26.54 -24.03
N SER A 528 12.56 27.16 -22.98
CA SER A 528 11.23 27.78 -22.94
C SER A 528 10.98 28.80 -24.05
N SER A 529 12.01 29.49 -24.55
CA SER A 529 11.84 30.49 -25.62
C SER A 529 11.48 29.84 -26.95
N LYS A 530 12.03 28.64 -27.22
CA LYS A 530 11.73 27.90 -28.43
C LYS A 530 10.34 27.25 -28.38
N ILE A 531 9.91 26.82 -27.20
CA ILE A 531 8.53 26.35 -26.97
C ILE A 531 7.54 27.48 -27.28
N GLU A 532 7.81 28.68 -26.77
CA GLU A 532 6.99 29.87 -27.01
C GLU A 532 6.86 30.18 -28.51
N GLU A 533 7.97 30.11 -29.26
CA GLU A 533 7.97 30.30 -30.72
C GLU A 533 7.08 29.27 -31.44
N LEU A 534 7.20 27.98 -31.08
CA LEU A 534 6.44 26.89 -31.72
C LEU A 534 4.94 26.98 -31.41
N VAL A 535 4.59 27.24 -30.15
CA VAL A 535 3.19 27.42 -29.72
C VAL A 535 2.62 28.71 -30.34
N GLY A 536 3.36 29.81 -30.34
CA GLY A 536 2.92 31.08 -30.94
C GLY A 536 2.64 30.97 -32.44
N ARG A 537 3.46 30.19 -33.16
CA ARG A 537 3.22 29.86 -34.58
C ARG A 537 1.91 29.08 -34.75
N TYR A 538 1.69 28.02 -33.97
CA TYR A 538 0.45 27.25 -34.00
C TYR A 538 -0.78 28.11 -33.71
N LEU A 539 -0.73 28.95 -32.68
CA LEU A 539 -1.82 29.85 -32.31
C LEU A 539 -2.11 30.86 -33.44
N SER A 540 -1.07 31.41 -34.06
CA SER A 540 -1.21 32.32 -35.21
C SER A 540 -1.87 31.65 -36.41
N GLU A 541 -1.50 30.41 -36.72
CA GLU A 541 -2.12 29.60 -37.80
C GLU A 541 -3.60 29.27 -37.51
N LYS A 542 -3.96 29.11 -36.23
CA LYS A 542 -5.37 28.96 -35.79
C LYS A 542 -6.13 30.29 -35.71
N GLY A 543 -5.49 31.42 -36.02
CA GLY A 543 -6.11 32.75 -36.09
C GLY A 543 -5.97 33.60 -34.82
N TYR A 544 -5.23 33.13 -33.80
CA TYR A 544 -4.99 33.83 -32.54
C TYR A 544 -3.73 34.71 -32.60
N VAL A 545 -3.70 35.65 -33.54
CA VAL A 545 -2.52 36.51 -33.80
C VAL A 545 -2.11 37.43 -32.65
N ASN A 546 -3.01 37.66 -31.69
CA ASN A 546 -2.79 38.50 -30.51
C ASN A 546 -2.59 37.68 -29.24
N SER A 547 -2.31 36.38 -29.36
CA SER A 547 -2.13 35.50 -28.20
C SER A 547 -0.90 35.90 -27.38
N LEU A 548 -0.99 35.76 -26.05
CA LEU A 548 0.11 35.93 -25.12
C LEU A 548 0.40 34.61 -24.41
N ILE A 549 1.69 34.28 -24.28
CA ILE A 549 2.16 33.07 -23.60
C ILE A 549 2.94 33.51 -22.37
N PHE A 550 2.52 33.05 -21.20
CA PHE A 550 3.19 33.34 -19.92
C PHE A 550 3.82 32.07 -19.37
N HIS A 551 5.10 32.13 -19.02
CA HIS A 551 5.80 31.01 -18.40
C HIS A 551 5.62 31.03 -16.89
N ASN A 552 5.33 29.87 -16.30
CA ASN A 552 5.37 29.69 -14.86
C ASN A 552 6.80 29.30 -14.41
N ALA A 553 7.11 29.50 -13.13
CA ALA A 553 8.43 29.20 -12.56
C ALA A 553 8.81 27.70 -12.59
N LEU A 554 7.91 26.84 -13.06
CA LEU A 554 8.00 25.39 -13.05
C LEU A 554 8.04 24.79 -14.47
N GLY A 555 8.20 25.63 -15.51
CA GLY A 555 8.39 25.20 -16.91
C GLY A 555 7.11 24.95 -17.71
N GLY A 556 5.93 25.29 -17.18
CA GLY A 556 4.66 25.28 -17.91
C GLY A 556 4.29 26.64 -18.50
N CYS A 557 3.41 26.63 -19.49
CA CYS A 557 2.92 27.79 -20.21
C CYS A 557 1.43 28.03 -19.93
N ARG A 558 1.06 29.30 -19.70
CA ARG A 558 -0.33 29.79 -19.69
C ARG A 558 -0.59 30.52 -20.99
N ILE A 559 -1.72 30.23 -21.63
CA ILE A 559 -2.10 30.83 -22.91
C ILE A 559 -3.30 31.76 -22.74
N VAL A 560 -3.10 33.03 -23.09
CA VAL A 560 -4.19 33.99 -23.28
C VAL A 560 -4.39 34.16 -24.78
N TYR A 561 -5.55 33.72 -25.30
CA TYR A 561 -5.78 33.58 -26.74
C TYR A 561 -5.97 34.90 -27.49
N GLY A 562 -6.22 36.01 -26.78
CA GLY A 562 -6.28 37.35 -27.40
C GLY A 562 -7.37 37.48 -28.46
N HIS A 563 -8.57 36.96 -28.17
CA HIS A 563 -9.70 36.90 -29.12
C HIS A 563 -10.05 38.27 -29.73
N ASN A 564 -10.29 38.29 -31.05
CA ASN A 564 -10.73 39.49 -31.78
C ASN A 564 -12.26 39.74 -31.68
N LYS A 565 -13.00 38.88 -30.97
CA LYS A 565 -14.45 38.98 -30.79
C LYS A 565 -14.77 40.06 -29.73
N ASN A 566 -15.87 40.80 -29.92
CA ASN A 566 -16.43 41.61 -28.84
C ASN A 566 -16.73 40.72 -27.63
N LEU A 567 -16.55 41.25 -26.42
CA LEU A 567 -16.85 40.51 -25.19
C LEU A 567 -18.32 40.05 -25.21
N PRO A 568 -18.60 38.74 -25.10
CA PRO A 568 -19.95 38.20 -25.24
C PRO A 568 -20.81 38.52 -24.02
N LYS A 569 -22.13 38.54 -24.16
CA LYS A 569 -22.99 38.72 -22.98
C LYS A 569 -23.03 37.42 -22.17
N ILE A 570 -22.73 37.49 -20.86
CA ILE A 570 -22.81 36.34 -19.95
C ILE A 570 -24.06 36.45 -19.08
N SER A 571 -24.85 35.38 -18.99
CA SER A 571 -25.96 35.26 -18.05
C SER A 571 -25.52 34.44 -16.85
N ILE A 572 -25.33 35.10 -15.71
CA ILE A 572 -24.93 34.48 -14.44
C ILE A 572 -26.19 34.00 -13.73
N ILE A 573 -26.28 32.69 -13.51
CA ILE A 573 -27.43 32.02 -12.91
C ILE A 573 -27.08 31.71 -11.45
N LEU A 574 -27.87 32.27 -10.54
CA LEU A 574 -27.80 32.02 -9.10
C LEU A 574 -29.11 31.37 -8.65
N ILE A 575 -29.03 30.14 -8.15
CA ILE A 575 -30.18 29.45 -7.58
C ILE A 575 -30.14 29.60 -6.06
N ASP A 576 -31.13 30.29 -5.52
CA ASP A 576 -31.28 30.46 -4.08
C ASP A 576 -31.57 29.12 -3.40
N ASN A 577 -30.83 28.83 -2.32
CA ASN A 577 -30.95 27.63 -1.50
C ASN A 577 -31.70 27.87 -0.18
N GLY A 578 -32.27 29.07 0.01
CA GLY A 578 -32.97 29.50 1.22
C GLY A 578 -32.07 30.12 2.28
N ASN A 579 -30.74 30.14 2.08
CA ASN A 579 -29.79 30.79 2.97
C ASN A 579 -29.36 32.15 2.40
N VAL A 580 -30.05 33.20 2.85
CA VAL A 580 -29.79 34.58 2.42
C VAL A 580 -28.34 35.02 2.63
N ASN A 581 -27.64 34.53 3.66
CA ASN A 581 -26.26 34.91 3.92
C ASN A 581 -25.29 34.38 2.85
N LEU A 582 -25.49 33.12 2.41
CA LEU A 582 -24.67 32.53 1.35
C LEU A 582 -24.93 33.22 0.01
N LEU A 583 -26.21 33.41 -0.32
CA LEU A 583 -26.63 34.11 -1.53
C LEU A 583 -26.09 35.55 -1.57
N GLN A 584 -26.21 36.29 -0.45
CA GLN A 584 -25.68 37.64 -0.33
C GLN A 584 -24.16 37.69 -0.49
N ARG A 585 -23.42 36.77 0.15
CA ARG A 585 -21.96 36.71 0.03
C ARG A 585 -21.52 36.44 -1.40
N CYS A 586 -22.14 35.47 -2.06
CA CYS A 586 -21.87 35.14 -3.46
C CYS A 586 -22.13 36.35 -4.36
N PHE A 587 -23.30 36.97 -4.22
CA PHE A 587 -23.72 38.10 -5.02
C PHE A 587 -22.87 39.36 -4.80
N MET A 588 -22.53 39.69 -3.54
CA MET A 588 -21.62 40.80 -3.24
C MET A 588 -20.21 40.54 -3.77
N GLY A 589 -19.67 39.33 -3.56
CA GLY A 589 -18.37 38.95 -4.11
C GLY A 589 -18.32 39.04 -5.63
N LEU A 590 -19.41 38.69 -6.31
CA LEU A 590 -19.57 38.85 -7.75
C LEU A 590 -19.47 40.33 -8.17
N LEU A 591 -20.20 41.23 -7.51
CA LEU A 591 -20.23 42.66 -7.85
C LEU A 591 -18.91 43.37 -7.52
N GLU A 592 -18.30 43.06 -6.37
CA GLU A 592 -17.11 43.75 -5.88
C GLU A 592 -15.85 43.37 -6.65
N LYS A 593 -15.72 42.09 -7.03
CA LYS A 593 -14.47 41.57 -7.60
C LYS A 593 -14.49 41.50 -9.11
N SER A 594 -15.62 41.21 -9.76
CA SER A 594 -15.61 40.91 -11.20
C SER A 594 -15.29 42.15 -12.04
N LYS A 595 -14.15 42.11 -12.73
CA LYS A 595 -13.72 43.16 -13.68
C LYS A 595 -14.49 43.10 -15.00
N TYR A 596 -14.96 41.92 -15.38
CA TYR A 596 -15.82 41.73 -16.55
C TYR A 596 -17.17 42.44 -16.39
N THR A 597 -17.56 43.30 -17.33
CA THR A 597 -18.77 44.14 -17.16
C THR A 597 -19.97 43.71 -18.01
N HIS A 598 -19.78 42.88 -19.05
CA HIS A 598 -20.84 42.53 -19.99
C HIS A 598 -21.66 41.30 -19.54
N TYR A 599 -22.28 41.40 -18.37
CA TYR A 599 -23.09 40.31 -17.81
C TYR A 599 -24.46 40.79 -17.30
N GLU A 600 -25.41 39.85 -17.25
CA GLU A 600 -26.64 39.93 -16.45
C GLU A 600 -26.64 38.85 -15.36
N VAL A 601 -27.40 39.05 -14.29
CA VAL A 601 -27.57 38.11 -13.18
C VAL A 601 -29.03 37.71 -13.11
N LEU A 602 -29.31 36.40 -13.15
CA LEU A 602 -30.62 35.81 -12.94
C LEU A 602 -30.61 35.09 -11.60
N ILE A 603 -31.35 35.61 -10.62
CA ILE A 603 -31.53 35.00 -9.30
C ILE A 603 -32.89 34.31 -9.29
N LEU A 604 -32.90 32.98 -9.15
CA LEU A 604 -34.13 32.20 -9.05
C LEU A 604 -34.33 31.77 -7.60
N SER A 605 -35.52 32.01 -7.06
CA SER A 605 -35.86 31.61 -5.69
C SER A 605 -37.23 30.94 -5.61
N CYS A 606 -37.29 29.85 -4.85
CA CYS A 606 -38.53 29.21 -4.39
C CYS A 606 -38.79 29.50 -2.90
N TYR A 607 -38.01 30.40 -2.28
CA TYR A 607 -38.00 30.67 -0.84
C TYR A 607 -38.44 32.11 -0.53
N ALA A 608 -39.25 32.70 -1.41
CA ALA A 608 -39.82 34.03 -1.23
C ALA A 608 -40.83 34.11 -0.06
N GLU A 609 -41.21 32.97 0.52
CA GLU A 609 -42.02 32.92 1.75
C GLU A 609 -41.22 33.27 3.02
N ILE A 610 -39.89 33.20 2.96
CA ILE A 610 -39.01 33.58 4.07
C ILE A 610 -38.86 35.09 4.06
N GLU A 611 -39.32 35.79 5.10
CA GLU A 611 -39.41 37.26 5.16
C GLU A 611 -38.06 37.94 4.88
N GLU A 612 -36.98 37.51 5.54
CA GLU A 612 -35.63 38.04 5.33
C GLU A 612 -35.15 37.87 3.89
N ASN A 613 -35.46 36.73 3.28
CA ASN A 613 -35.05 36.38 1.92
C ASN A 613 -35.87 37.18 0.89
N CYS A 614 -37.18 37.28 1.08
CA CYS A 614 -38.07 38.09 0.24
C CYS A 614 -37.63 39.56 0.25
N TYR A 615 -37.37 40.12 1.44
CA TYR A 615 -36.88 41.48 1.58
C TYR A 615 -35.56 41.69 0.82
N TRP A 616 -34.59 40.77 1.02
CA TRP A 616 -33.30 40.87 0.34
C TRP A 616 -33.42 40.78 -1.19
N LEU A 617 -34.22 39.84 -1.70
CA LEU A 617 -34.49 39.67 -3.13
C LEU A 617 -35.15 40.92 -3.75
N GLU A 618 -36.12 41.53 -3.05
CA GLU A 618 -36.73 42.79 -3.48
C GLU A 618 -35.72 43.93 -3.56
N GLU A 619 -34.87 44.09 -2.55
CA GLU A 619 -33.85 45.15 -2.54
C GLU A 619 -32.79 44.94 -3.63
N VAL A 620 -32.34 43.70 -3.83
CA VAL A 620 -31.35 43.35 -4.86
C VAL A 620 -31.87 43.62 -6.27
N SER A 621 -33.16 43.37 -6.53
CA SER A 621 -33.78 43.69 -7.82
C SER A 621 -33.76 45.19 -8.15
N LYS A 622 -33.64 46.07 -7.15
CA LYS A 622 -33.62 47.53 -7.29
C LYS A 622 -32.21 48.10 -7.53
N ILE A 623 -31.14 47.34 -7.24
CA ILE A 623 -29.75 47.81 -7.34
C ILE A 623 -29.39 48.18 -8.78
N ASP A 624 -29.68 47.28 -9.74
CA ASP A 624 -29.49 47.50 -11.18
C ASP A 624 -30.55 46.69 -11.95
N PRO A 625 -31.77 47.25 -12.13
CA PRO A 625 -32.89 46.54 -12.75
C PRO A 625 -32.66 46.12 -14.21
N ASN A 626 -31.66 46.70 -14.88
CA ASN A 626 -31.33 46.36 -16.26
C ASN A 626 -30.45 45.11 -16.35
N ARG A 627 -29.67 44.82 -15.31
CA ARG A 627 -28.72 43.70 -15.26
C ARG A 627 -29.12 42.60 -14.30
N ILE A 628 -29.86 42.92 -13.24
CA ILE A 628 -30.26 41.97 -12.20
C ILE A 628 -31.73 41.64 -12.36
N LYS A 629 -32.04 40.36 -12.56
CA LYS A 629 -33.39 39.83 -12.70
C LYS A 629 -33.64 38.81 -11.59
N VAL A 630 -34.67 39.06 -10.79
CA VAL A 630 -35.14 38.12 -9.78
C VAL A 630 -36.39 37.43 -10.31
N ILE A 631 -36.38 36.09 -10.30
CA ILE A 631 -37.47 35.25 -10.77
C ILE A 631 -37.95 34.42 -9.59
N LEU A 632 -39.19 34.67 -9.17
CA LEU A 632 -39.81 33.93 -8.07
C LEU A 632 -40.63 32.77 -8.63
N HIS A 633 -40.33 31.56 -8.17
CA HIS A 633 -41.08 30.36 -8.54
C HIS A 633 -42.03 29.97 -7.39
N PRO A 634 -43.33 29.73 -7.66
CA PRO A 634 -44.33 29.55 -6.61
C PRO A 634 -44.27 28.20 -5.87
N TYR A 635 -43.57 27.21 -6.43
CA TYR A 635 -43.44 25.87 -5.85
C TYR A 635 -41.96 25.50 -5.69
N GLN A 636 -41.65 24.71 -4.66
CA GLN A 636 -40.32 24.11 -4.51
C GLN A 636 -40.02 23.19 -5.70
N GLU A 637 -38.87 23.39 -6.32
CA GLU A 637 -38.39 22.63 -7.47
C GLU A 637 -36.94 22.20 -7.25
N SER A 638 -36.50 21.17 -7.98
CA SER A 638 -35.11 20.74 -7.94
C SER A 638 -34.19 21.82 -8.52
N ARG A 639 -32.95 21.89 -8.02
CA ARG A 639 -31.94 22.80 -8.56
C ARG A 639 -31.70 22.60 -10.06
N ALA A 640 -31.68 21.35 -10.53
CA ALA A 640 -31.53 21.02 -11.94
C ALA A 640 -32.62 21.68 -12.80
N ARG A 641 -33.88 21.59 -12.34
CA ARG A 641 -35.01 22.20 -13.04
C ARG A 641 -34.96 23.72 -13.01
N LEU A 642 -34.59 24.32 -11.88
CA LEU A 642 -34.42 25.77 -11.77
C LEU A 642 -33.30 26.27 -12.69
N ASN A 643 -32.17 25.55 -12.78
CA ASN A 643 -31.10 25.87 -13.73
C ASN A 643 -31.61 25.82 -15.19
N ASN A 644 -32.38 24.79 -15.58
CA ASN A 644 -32.98 24.70 -16.92
C ASN A 644 -33.95 25.86 -17.20
N ILE A 645 -34.79 26.25 -16.23
CA ILE A 645 -35.70 27.40 -16.34
C ILE A 645 -34.89 28.70 -16.52
N ALA A 646 -33.85 28.90 -15.71
CA ALA A 646 -32.97 30.06 -15.79
C ALA A 646 -32.27 30.16 -17.14
N ALA A 647 -31.73 29.03 -17.63
CA ALA A 647 -31.05 28.92 -18.91
C ALA A 647 -31.97 29.31 -20.08
N ASN A 648 -33.27 28.99 -20.00
CA ASN A 648 -34.26 29.36 -21.01
C ASN A 648 -34.64 30.86 -20.99
N GLN A 649 -34.52 31.52 -19.83
CA GLN A 649 -34.82 32.95 -19.67
C GLN A 649 -33.58 33.85 -19.87
N ALA A 650 -32.38 33.26 -19.88
CA ALA A 650 -31.12 33.93 -20.10
C ALA A 650 -31.01 34.52 -21.51
N SER A 651 -30.49 35.74 -21.60
CA SER A 651 -30.29 36.47 -22.85
C SER A 651 -28.84 36.50 -23.33
N GLY A 652 -27.90 36.05 -22.51
CA GLY A 652 -26.48 35.94 -22.85
C GLY A 652 -26.17 34.80 -23.81
N ASP A 653 -25.03 34.91 -24.49
CA ASP A 653 -24.49 33.87 -25.37
C ASP A 653 -23.89 32.71 -24.57
N TYR A 654 -23.49 32.99 -23.32
CA TYR A 654 -22.94 32.04 -22.37
C TYR A 654 -23.72 32.09 -21.07
N LEU A 655 -23.86 30.92 -20.43
CA LEU A 655 -24.49 30.75 -19.14
C LEU A 655 -23.39 30.45 -18.12
N LEU A 656 -23.33 31.21 -17.03
CA LEU A 656 -22.49 30.86 -15.88
C LEU A 656 -23.38 30.27 -14.80
N LEU A 657 -23.30 28.95 -14.62
CA LEU A 657 -23.92 28.26 -13.50
C LEU A 657 -23.03 28.46 -12.27
N LEU A 658 -23.46 29.33 -11.37
CA LEU A 658 -22.69 29.72 -10.18
C LEU A 658 -23.45 29.29 -8.92
N ASP A 659 -22.82 28.44 -8.13
CA ASP A 659 -23.39 28.00 -6.85
C ASP A 659 -23.25 29.11 -5.80
N VAL A 660 -24.31 29.34 -5.02
CA VAL A 660 -24.30 30.32 -3.92
C VAL A 660 -23.32 29.95 -2.80
N ALA A 661 -22.85 28.69 -2.76
CA ALA A 661 -21.80 28.23 -1.85
C ALA A 661 -20.39 28.72 -2.20
N VAL A 662 -20.18 29.29 -3.40
CA VAL A 662 -18.88 29.81 -3.83
C VAL A 662 -18.92 31.31 -4.12
N PHE A 663 -17.76 31.96 -4.03
CA PHE A 663 -17.60 33.37 -4.40
C PHE A 663 -16.22 33.63 -5.02
N PRO A 664 -16.06 34.65 -5.89
CA PRO A 664 -14.78 34.91 -6.56
C PRO A 664 -13.62 35.20 -5.60
N ALA A 665 -12.42 34.68 -5.91
CA ALA A 665 -11.22 34.96 -5.13
C ALA A 665 -10.55 36.29 -5.53
N HIS A 666 -10.45 36.55 -6.83
CA HIS A 666 -9.75 37.69 -7.44
C HIS A 666 -10.57 38.29 -8.59
N ASP A 667 -10.07 39.37 -9.19
CA ASP A 667 -10.83 40.22 -10.12
C ASP A 667 -10.94 39.70 -11.57
N GLU A 668 -9.89 39.05 -12.06
CA GLU A 668 -9.83 38.49 -13.43
C GLU A 668 -10.38 37.05 -13.58
N TRP A 669 -11.10 36.55 -12.58
CA TRP A 669 -11.54 35.15 -12.52
C TRP A 669 -12.49 34.78 -13.69
N LEU A 670 -13.38 35.69 -14.08
CA LEU A 670 -14.37 35.45 -15.13
C LEU A 670 -13.74 35.57 -16.52
N GLU A 671 -12.82 36.52 -16.71
CA GLU A 671 -12.00 36.66 -17.91
C GLU A 671 -11.22 35.39 -18.22
N ASN A 672 -10.70 34.72 -17.18
CA ASN A 672 -9.99 33.45 -17.34
C ASN A 672 -10.91 32.32 -17.83
N LEU A 673 -12.19 32.29 -17.43
CA LEU A 673 -13.16 31.36 -17.99
C LEU A 673 -13.49 31.71 -19.45
N VAL A 674 -13.74 33.00 -19.72
CA VAL A 674 -14.07 33.53 -21.06
C VAL A 674 -12.94 33.28 -22.07
N ASN A 675 -11.68 33.36 -21.64
CA ASN A 675 -10.50 33.10 -22.47
C ASN A 675 -10.58 31.74 -23.18
N HIS A 676 -11.04 30.69 -22.50
CA HIS A 676 -11.18 29.37 -23.11
C HIS A 676 -12.55 29.19 -23.78
N CYS A 677 -13.62 29.71 -23.18
CA CYS A 677 -14.98 29.47 -23.66
C CYS A 677 -15.29 30.13 -25.02
N LEU A 678 -14.52 31.14 -25.41
CA LEU A 678 -14.64 31.81 -26.72
C LEU A 678 -14.09 30.99 -27.90
N ARG A 679 -13.35 29.91 -27.62
CA ARG A 679 -12.89 28.97 -28.63
C ARG A 679 -14.07 28.13 -29.15
N ASP A 680 -14.06 27.84 -30.44
CA ASP A 680 -15.22 27.20 -31.08
C ASP A 680 -15.33 25.70 -30.75
N ASP A 681 -14.23 25.07 -30.33
CA ASP A 681 -14.13 23.67 -29.90
C ASP A 681 -14.49 23.44 -28.42
N VAL A 682 -14.74 24.50 -27.65
CA VAL A 682 -15.02 24.42 -26.20
C VAL A 682 -16.51 24.56 -25.91
N GLY A 683 -17.07 23.61 -25.17
CA GLY A 683 -18.49 23.60 -24.76
C GLY A 683 -18.69 24.24 -23.39
N CYS A 684 -17.80 23.94 -22.44
CA CYS A 684 -17.84 24.51 -21.10
C CYS A 684 -16.45 24.67 -20.46
N VAL A 685 -16.36 25.57 -19.47
CA VAL A 685 -15.15 25.90 -18.73
C VAL A 685 -15.43 25.97 -17.24
N GLY A 686 -14.59 25.32 -16.43
CA GLY A 686 -14.72 25.23 -14.97
C GLY A 686 -13.56 25.90 -14.22
N SER A 687 -13.87 26.42 -13.02
CA SER A 687 -12.90 27.07 -12.12
C SER A 687 -12.20 26.08 -11.18
N LYS A 688 -11.07 26.50 -10.61
CA LYS A 688 -10.50 25.91 -9.39
C LYS A 688 -11.30 26.40 -8.19
N VAL A 689 -11.75 25.47 -7.34
CA VAL A 689 -12.47 25.78 -6.11
C VAL A 689 -11.55 25.52 -4.93
N ILE A 690 -11.39 26.49 -4.04
CA ILE A 690 -10.57 26.38 -2.83
C ILE A 690 -11.40 26.65 -1.59
N ASN A 691 -10.99 26.12 -0.45
CA ASN A 691 -11.58 26.48 0.83
C ASN A 691 -10.90 27.73 1.45
N LEU A 692 -11.44 28.21 2.57
CA LEU A 692 -10.90 29.34 3.33
C LEU A 692 -9.47 29.13 3.87
N ASN A 693 -8.98 27.88 3.90
CA ASN A 693 -7.63 27.52 4.34
C ASN A 693 -6.65 27.32 3.16
N GLU A 694 -6.97 27.88 1.99
CA GLU A 694 -6.14 27.82 0.78
C GLU A 694 -5.89 26.38 0.28
N LYS A 695 -6.79 25.46 0.63
CA LYS A 695 -6.76 24.07 0.15
C LYS A 695 -7.73 23.88 -0.99
N VAL A 696 -7.37 23.01 -1.93
CA VAL A 696 -8.24 22.61 -3.03
C VAL A 696 -9.47 21.90 -2.48
N TYR A 697 -10.64 22.40 -2.88
CA TYR A 697 -11.94 21.74 -2.72
C TYR A 697 -12.32 21.01 -4.01
N SER A 698 -12.10 21.65 -5.18
CA SER A 698 -12.27 21.00 -6.47
C SER A 698 -11.31 21.54 -7.55
N ALA A 699 -10.82 20.64 -8.41
CA ALA A 699 -9.90 20.91 -9.51
C ALA A 699 -10.27 20.10 -10.77
N GLY A 700 -11.56 20.10 -11.13
CA GLY A 700 -12.15 19.22 -12.13
C GLY A 700 -12.71 17.94 -11.50
N MET A 701 -13.16 16.99 -12.31
CA MET A 701 -13.60 15.67 -11.86
C MET A 701 -12.94 14.56 -12.68
N VAL A 702 -12.47 13.53 -11.98
CA VAL A 702 -12.01 12.27 -12.57
C VAL A 702 -13.12 11.24 -12.37
N LEU A 703 -13.58 10.65 -13.47
CA LEU A 703 -14.58 9.58 -13.43
C LEU A 703 -13.94 8.31 -12.85
N GLY A 704 -14.74 7.59 -12.10
CA GLY A 704 -14.33 6.39 -11.40
C GLY A 704 -13.53 6.60 -10.11
N LEU A 705 -12.98 7.80 -9.87
CA LEU A 705 -12.25 8.13 -8.64
C LEU A 705 -13.21 8.13 -7.44
N ASN A 706 -12.94 7.26 -6.46
CA ASN A 706 -13.69 7.07 -5.22
C ASN A 706 -15.23 6.88 -5.38
N GLY A 707 -15.69 6.47 -6.55
CA GLY A 707 -17.10 6.25 -6.85
C GLY A 707 -17.37 6.37 -8.34
N VAL A 708 -18.48 7.00 -8.69
CA VAL A 708 -18.79 7.38 -10.08
C VAL A 708 -17.81 8.44 -10.59
N GLY A 709 -17.36 9.35 -9.71
CA GLY A 709 -16.31 10.32 -10.00
C GLY A 709 -16.16 11.34 -8.87
N GLU A 710 -14.94 11.83 -8.67
CA GLU A 710 -14.60 12.79 -7.61
C GLU A 710 -13.56 13.80 -8.13
N SER A 711 -13.39 14.92 -7.42
CA SER A 711 -12.30 15.84 -7.71
C SER A 711 -10.95 15.28 -7.27
N PRO A 712 -9.90 15.36 -8.11
CA PRO A 712 -8.55 15.11 -7.66
C PRO A 712 -8.00 16.25 -6.78
N PHE A 713 -6.87 16.00 -6.11
CA PHE A 713 -6.07 16.98 -5.36
C PHE A 713 -6.74 17.60 -4.12
N VAL A 714 -7.90 17.09 -3.68
CA VAL A 714 -8.62 17.61 -2.51
C VAL A 714 -7.70 17.66 -1.29
N GLY A 715 -7.67 18.80 -0.60
CA GLY A 715 -6.81 19.01 0.58
C GLY A 715 -5.37 19.44 0.26
N SER A 716 -4.94 19.38 -1.00
CA SER A 716 -3.65 19.97 -1.44
C SER A 716 -3.68 21.49 -1.35
N HIS A 717 -2.51 22.13 -1.17
CA HIS A 717 -2.43 23.59 -1.26
C HIS A 717 -2.74 24.06 -2.69
N TYR A 718 -3.50 25.14 -2.86
CA TYR A 718 -4.00 25.56 -4.19
C TYR A 718 -2.90 25.90 -5.22
N SER A 719 -1.73 26.34 -4.73
CA SER A 719 -0.55 26.67 -5.54
C SER A 719 0.42 25.50 -5.74
N ALA A 720 0.11 24.31 -5.20
CA ALA A 720 0.94 23.14 -5.45
C ALA A 720 0.93 22.79 -6.96
N PRO A 721 2.04 22.26 -7.51
CA PRO A 721 2.07 21.84 -8.91
C PRO A 721 1.11 20.68 -9.20
N GLY A 722 0.93 19.78 -8.22
CA GLY A 722 0.25 18.50 -8.44
C GLY A 722 1.09 17.52 -9.25
N TYR A 723 0.58 16.29 -9.41
CA TYR A 723 1.20 15.25 -10.23
C TYR A 723 1.39 15.76 -11.67
N MET A 724 2.62 15.71 -12.19
CA MET A 724 2.97 16.20 -13.53
C MET A 724 2.40 17.60 -13.86
N TYR A 725 2.41 18.52 -12.88
CA TYR A 725 1.91 19.91 -13.01
C TYR A 725 0.42 20.05 -13.31
N ARG A 726 -0.36 18.98 -13.19
CA ARG A 726 -1.79 18.94 -13.55
C ARG A 726 -2.66 19.86 -12.68
N LEU A 727 -2.22 20.29 -11.49
CA LEU A 727 -2.95 21.28 -10.68
C LEU A 727 -2.61 22.74 -11.06
N ALA A 728 -1.57 22.96 -11.86
CA ALA A 728 -1.06 24.27 -12.23
C ALA A 728 -1.28 24.65 -13.71
N ILE A 729 -1.78 23.73 -14.53
CA ILE A 729 -1.90 23.87 -15.99
C ILE A 729 -3.34 23.53 -16.42
N GLU A 730 -3.84 24.19 -17.45
CA GLU A 730 -5.15 23.92 -18.04
C GLU A 730 -5.26 22.48 -18.55
N GLN A 731 -6.46 21.91 -18.40
CA GLN A 731 -6.71 20.52 -18.77
C GLN A 731 -8.10 20.32 -19.36
N ASN A 732 -8.21 19.31 -20.24
CA ASN A 732 -9.49 18.81 -20.70
C ASN A 732 -9.93 17.64 -19.81
N TYR A 733 -10.81 17.90 -18.83
CA TYR A 733 -11.39 16.85 -17.99
C TYR A 733 -12.66 16.30 -18.62
N SER A 734 -13.02 15.05 -18.30
CA SER A 734 -14.28 14.45 -18.74
C SER A 734 -15.50 15.08 -18.08
N ALA A 735 -15.37 15.52 -16.82
CA ALA A 735 -16.42 16.20 -16.09
C ALA A 735 -15.92 17.40 -15.29
N LEU A 736 -16.80 18.40 -15.15
CA LEU A 736 -16.57 19.61 -14.37
C LEU A 736 -17.74 19.86 -13.42
N PRO A 737 -17.49 20.30 -12.18
CA PRO A 737 -18.55 20.53 -11.20
C PRO A 737 -19.36 21.80 -11.52
N LEU A 738 -20.66 21.80 -11.21
CA LEU A 738 -21.57 22.93 -11.38
C LEU A 738 -21.40 24.02 -10.31
N LEU A 739 -20.37 23.93 -9.45
CA LEU A 739 -20.04 24.97 -8.49
C LEU A 739 -19.73 26.30 -9.17
N CYS A 740 -18.99 26.26 -10.27
CA CYS A 740 -18.69 27.41 -11.11
C CYS A 740 -18.36 26.92 -12.52
N LEU A 741 -19.38 26.89 -13.39
CA LEU A 741 -19.30 26.34 -14.74
C LEU A 741 -19.83 27.35 -15.76
N LEU A 742 -18.96 27.81 -16.65
CA LEU A 742 -19.34 28.64 -17.80
C LEU A 742 -19.63 27.72 -19.00
N VAL A 743 -20.84 27.74 -19.54
CA VAL A 743 -21.25 26.89 -20.67
C VAL A 743 -21.81 27.74 -21.81
N LYS A 744 -21.48 27.38 -23.05
CA LYS A 744 -22.05 28.02 -24.23
C LYS A 744 -23.55 27.72 -24.31
N ARG A 745 -24.40 28.76 -24.39
CA ARG A 745 -25.86 28.57 -24.30
C ARG A 745 -26.39 27.66 -25.42
N SER A 746 -25.85 27.78 -26.63
CA SER A 746 -26.26 26.93 -27.75
C SER A 746 -25.97 25.45 -27.49
N VAL A 747 -24.82 25.15 -26.87
CA VAL A 747 -24.41 23.78 -26.53
C VAL A 747 -25.28 23.24 -25.40
N TYR A 748 -25.55 24.06 -24.36
CA TYR A 748 -26.46 23.67 -23.28
C TYR A 748 -27.86 23.28 -23.79
N GLN A 749 -28.37 24.01 -24.78
CA GLN A 749 -29.66 23.72 -25.42
C GLN A 749 -29.59 22.47 -26.32
N GLU A 750 -28.51 22.32 -27.07
CA GLU A 750 -28.27 21.16 -27.96
C GLU A 750 -28.27 19.84 -27.18
N VAL A 751 -27.61 19.80 -26.02
CA VAL A 751 -27.50 18.59 -25.19
C VAL A 751 -28.69 18.36 -24.25
N GLY A 752 -29.71 19.22 -24.31
CA GLY A 752 -30.93 19.11 -23.51
C GLY A 752 -30.79 19.51 -22.04
N GLY A 753 -29.77 20.30 -21.68
CA GLY A 753 -29.58 20.82 -20.32
C GLY A 753 -29.29 19.76 -19.25
N ILE A 754 -29.58 20.08 -17.99
CA ILE A 754 -29.34 19.18 -16.86
C ILE A 754 -30.49 18.17 -16.75
N ASP A 755 -30.18 16.91 -16.51
CA ASP A 755 -31.20 15.88 -16.28
C ASP A 755 -31.91 16.11 -14.94
N GLU A 756 -33.19 16.43 -15.00
CA GLU A 756 -34.01 16.80 -13.83
C GLU A 756 -34.33 15.59 -12.92
N SER A 757 -34.09 14.36 -13.37
CA SER A 757 -34.33 13.14 -12.61
C SER A 757 -33.19 12.81 -11.61
N LEU A 758 -32.01 13.41 -11.80
CA LEU A 758 -30.85 13.23 -10.95
C LEU A 758 -30.92 14.20 -9.76
N THR A 759 -31.21 13.66 -8.57
CA THR A 759 -31.35 14.48 -7.35
C THR A 759 -30.02 14.68 -6.62
N GLN A 760 -29.03 13.81 -6.86
CA GLN A 760 -27.66 13.98 -6.36
C GLN A 760 -26.88 14.90 -7.31
N GLY A 761 -26.42 16.05 -6.79
CA GLY A 761 -25.81 17.12 -7.60
C GLY A 761 -24.64 16.65 -8.46
N TYR A 762 -23.63 15.99 -7.88
CA TYR A 762 -22.43 15.56 -8.62
C TYR A 762 -22.72 14.59 -9.77
N LEU A 763 -23.79 13.77 -9.69
CA LEU A 763 -24.22 12.90 -10.79
C LEU A 763 -24.78 13.70 -11.96
N ALA A 764 -25.51 14.79 -11.67
CA ALA A 764 -26.01 15.70 -12.69
C ALA A 764 -24.87 16.49 -13.36
N ASP A 765 -23.81 16.82 -12.61
CA ASP A 765 -22.58 17.45 -13.11
C ASP A 765 -21.85 16.57 -14.12
N ILE A 766 -21.69 15.28 -13.76
CA ILE A 766 -21.11 14.27 -14.64
C ILE A 766 -21.96 14.08 -15.89
N ASP A 767 -23.28 13.90 -15.75
CA ASP A 767 -24.17 13.68 -16.90
C ASP A 767 -24.15 14.85 -17.89
N LEU A 768 -24.24 16.11 -17.42
CA LEU A 768 -24.17 17.27 -18.31
C LEU A 768 -22.83 17.33 -19.05
N SER A 769 -21.72 17.15 -18.33
CA SER A 769 -20.39 17.23 -18.93
C SER A 769 -20.15 16.14 -19.98
N LEU A 770 -20.63 14.93 -19.72
CA LEU A 770 -20.54 13.81 -20.66
C LEU A 770 -21.42 14.01 -21.89
N LYS A 771 -22.63 14.57 -21.76
CA LYS A 771 -23.43 14.94 -22.93
C LYS A 771 -22.77 16.02 -23.80
N ILE A 772 -22.09 16.99 -23.18
CA ILE A 772 -21.30 18.02 -23.89
C ILE A 772 -20.14 17.37 -24.65
N ARG A 773 -19.44 16.42 -24.01
CA ARG A 773 -18.35 15.65 -24.61
C ARG A 773 -18.83 14.83 -25.80
N ASP A 774 -19.94 14.10 -25.67
CA ASP A 774 -20.51 13.28 -26.74
C ASP A 774 -20.97 14.10 -27.95
N ALA A 775 -21.35 15.36 -27.73
CA ALA A 775 -21.61 16.32 -28.80
C ALA A 775 -20.34 16.83 -29.50
N GLY A 776 -19.15 16.38 -29.08
CA GLY A 776 -17.86 16.69 -29.70
C GLY A 776 -17.16 17.93 -29.14
N TYR A 777 -17.63 18.49 -28.02
CA TYR A 777 -17.07 19.68 -27.39
C TYR A 777 -16.09 19.36 -26.25
N LEU A 778 -15.10 20.23 -26.05
CA LEU A 778 -14.16 20.14 -24.94
C LEU A 778 -14.73 20.75 -23.66
N SER A 779 -14.44 20.09 -22.54
CA SER A 779 -14.65 20.60 -21.17
C SER A 779 -13.31 21.05 -20.60
N VAL A 780 -13.08 22.36 -20.49
CA VAL A 780 -11.78 22.93 -20.09
C VAL A 780 -11.81 23.31 -18.61
N TRP A 781 -10.88 22.80 -17.83
CA TRP A 781 -10.61 23.31 -16.49
C TRP A 781 -9.43 24.30 -16.52
N THR A 782 -9.59 25.45 -15.87
CA THR A 782 -8.50 26.43 -15.75
C THR A 782 -8.10 26.67 -14.29
N PRO A 783 -6.79 26.57 -13.95
CA PRO A 783 -6.29 26.85 -12.62
C PRO A 783 -6.27 28.35 -12.29
N TYR A 784 -6.51 29.22 -13.28
CA TYR A 784 -6.41 30.67 -13.18
C TYR A 784 -7.75 31.37 -12.87
N SER A 785 -8.88 30.65 -12.93
CA SER A 785 -10.14 31.11 -12.37
C SER A 785 -10.32 30.47 -10.99
N ILE A 786 -10.19 31.26 -9.92
CA ILE A 786 -10.28 30.74 -8.54
C ILE A 786 -11.54 31.27 -7.86
N VAL A 787 -12.35 30.36 -7.35
CA VAL A 787 -13.49 30.65 -6.47
C VAL A 787 -13.28 30.00 -5.10
N VAL A 788 -13.83 30.63 -4.06
CA VAL A 788 -13.65 30.23 -2.66
C VAL A 788 -14.95 29.68 -2.10
N THR A 789 -14.87 28.65 -1.27
CA THR A 789 -15.99 28.08 -0.52
C THR A 789 -15.67 27.93 0.97
N ASP A 790 -16.68 27.97 1.81
CA ASP A 790 -16.62 27.60 3.23
C ASP A 790 -17.06 26.14 3.49
N LEU A 791 -17.45 25.43 2.44
CA LEU A 791 -17.74 24.00 2.53
C LEU A 791 -16.47 23.26 2.95
N SER A 792 -16.61 22.42 3.98
CA SER A 792 -15.63 21.38 4.24
C SER A 792 -15.74 20.34 3.13
N PRO A 793 -14.63 19.81 2.56
CA PRO A 793 -14.72 18.65 1.72
C PRO A 793 -15.46 17.57 2.52
N GLU A 794 -16.62 17.14 2.02
CA GLU A 794 -17.36 16.07 2.67
C GLU A 794 -16.42 14.86 2.70
N LYS A 795 -16.05 14.41 3.91
CA LYS A 795 -15.53 13.05 4.02
C LYS A 795 -16.71 12.19 3.60
N ASN A 796 -16.67 11.65 2.38
CA ASN A 796 -17.53 10.52 2.03
C ASN A 796 -17.23 9.46 3.09
N ASP A 797 -18.07 9.39 4.12
CA ASP A 797 -18.04 8.32 5.09
C ASP A 797 -18.33 7.06 4.25
N LYS A 798 -17.26 6.35 3.87
CA LYS A 798 -17.25 5.10 3.07
C LYS A 798 -17.94 3.93 3.80
N ASN A 799 -18.89 4.22 4.69
CA ASN A 799 -19.72 3.27 5.42
C ASN A 799 -21.03 2.92 4.68
N ASN A 800 -21.33 3.57 3.55
CA ASN A 800 -22.47 3.17 2.73
C ASN A 800 -22.09 1.95 1.88
N GLU A 801 -22.34 0.75 2.43
CA GLU A 801 -22.08 -0.56 1.82
C GLU A 801 -22.86 -0.82 0.50
N THR A 802 -23.53 0.17 -0.10
CA THR A 802 -24.42 -0.03 -1.27
C THR A 802 -24.42 1.16 -2.23
N CYS A 803 -24.19 0.87 -3.52
CA CYS A 803 -24.40 1.80 -4.62
C CYS A 803 -25.87 2.20 -4.72
N SER A 804 -26.14 3.50 -4.79
CA SER A 804 -27.50 4.04 -4.93
C SER A 804 -28.07 3.79 -6.32
N GLU A 805 -29.39 3.83 -6.45
CA GLU A 805 -30.06 3.58 -7.73
C GLU A 805 -29.70 4.62 -8.80
N GLN A 806 -29.48 5.89 -8.42
CA GLN A 806 -29.04 6.93 -9.36
C GLN A 806 -27.60 6.72 -9.83
N GLU A 807 -26.71 6.23 -8.96
CA GLU A 807 -25.36 5.87 -9.38
C GLU A 807 -25.39 4.70 -10.37
N ARG A 808 -26.25 3.69 -10.16
CA ARG A 808 -26.42 2.60 -11.13
C ARG A 808 -26.88 3.09 -12.49
N VAL A 809 -27.85 4.02 -12.53
CA VAL A 809 -28.30 4.64 -13.78
C VAL A 809 -27.12 5.30 -14.51
N ILE A 810 -26.28 6.04 -13.79
CA ILE A 810 -25.09 6.68 -14.37
C ILE A 810 -24.04 5.67 -14.82
N TYR A 811 -23.75 4.65 -14.02
CA TYR A 811 -22.84 3.56 -14.41
C TYR A 811 -23.31 2.87 -15.68
N HIS A 812 -24.59 2.49 -15.79
CA HIS A 812 -25.11 1.85 -17.01
C HIS A 812 -25.16 2.78 -18.21
N LYS A 813 -25.42 4.07 -18.01
CA LYS A 813 -25.48 5.05 -19.10
C LYS A 813 -24.10 5.39 -19.65
N TRP A 814 -23.08 5.42 -18.80
CA TRP A 814 -21.75 5.95 -19.10
C TRP A 814 -20.61 4.96 -18.80
N GLU A 815 -20.90 3.65 -18.86
CA GLU A 815 -20.03 2.55 -18.42
C GLU A 815 -18.60 2.66 -18.99
N ASP A 816 -18.47 2.79 -20.31
CA ASP A 816 -17.18 2.78 -21.01
C ASP A 816 -16.26 3.92 -20.56
N VAL A 817 -16.81 5.12 -20.39
CA VAL A 817 -16.05 6.34 -20.05
C VAL A 817 -15.76 6.41 -18.55
N ILE A 818 -16.65 5.89 -17.69
CA ILE A 818 -16.38 5.78 -16.25
C ILE A 818 -15.33 4.71 -15.96
N ALA A 819 -15.37 3.59 -16.71
CA ALA A 819 -14.34 2.59 -16.64
C ALA A 819 -13.00 3.20 -17.06
N ASN A 820 -12.90 3.81 -18.23
CA ASN A 820 -11.63 4.34 -18.73
C ASN A 820 -11.73 5.84 -18.99
N ASP A 821 -11.67 6.64 -17.93
CA ASP A 821 -11.70 8.10 -18.05
C ASP A 821 -10.51 8.60 -18.88
N PRO A 822 -10.72 9.24 -20.04
CA PRO A 822 -9.62 9.74 -20.88
C PRO A 822 -8.80 10.84 -20.17
N ALA A 823 -9.37 11.50 -19.17
CA ALA A 823 -8.64 12.46 -18.34
C ALA A 823 -7.77 11.78 -17.26
N TYR A 824 -7.77 10.46 -17.09
CA TYR A 824 -7.04 9.80 -16.01
C TYR A 824 -6.40 8.48 -16.48
N ASN A 825 -5.12 8.29 -16.15
CA ASN A 825 -4.40 7.12 -16.61
C ASN A 825 -4.84 5.87 -15.82
N LYS A 826 -5.20 4.79 -16.52
CA LYS A 826 -5.62 3.50 -15.93
C LYS A 826 -4.59 2.83 -15.01
N ASN A 827 -3.32 3.22 -15.10
CA ASN A 827 -2.24 2.74 -14.24
C ASN A 827 -2.14 3.52 -12.92
N LEU A 828 -3.01 4.52 -12.72
CA LEU A 828 -3.17 5.23 -11.46
C LEU A 828 -4.38 4.68 -10.70
N SER A 829 -4.32 4.80 -9.38
CA SER A 829 -5.34 4.28 -8.48
C SER A 829 -6.58 5.16 -8.49
N LEU A 830 -7.74 4.51 -8.46
CA LEU A 830 -9.05 5.15 -8.31
C LEU A 830 -9.46 5.36 -6.84
N THR A 831 -8.61 4.99 -5.88
CA THR A 831 -8.87 5.23 -4.44
C THR A 831 -7.85 6.13 -3.78
N LYS A 832 -6.67 6.27 -4.39
CA LYS A 832 -5.59 7.16 -3.96
C LYS A 832 -5.15 7.99 -5.15
N ASP A 833 -5.58 9.24 -5.21
CA ASP A 833 -5.38 10.10 -6.37
C ASP A 833 -3.91 10.23 -6.76
N TYR A 834 -3.63 10.01 -8.05
CA TYR A 834 -2.29 10.04 -8.65
C TYR A 834 -1.24 9.15 -7.97
N LYS A 835 -1.67 8.10 -7.26
CA LYS A 835 -0.81 6.98 -6.85
C LYS A 835 -0.87 5.89 -7.88
N ILE A 836 0.24 5.19 -8.10
CA ILE A 836 0.27 4.03 -8.98
C ILE A 836 -0.70 2.95 -8.47
N GLU A 837 -1.45 2.34 -9.38
CA GLU A 837 -2.34 1.23 -9.09
C GLU A 837 -1.53 0.00 -8.63
N LYS A 838 -1.90 -0.56 -7.48
CA LYS A 838 -1.23 -1.74 -6.92
C LYS A 838 -1.78 -3.03 -7.51
N HIS A 839 -3.04 -3.03 -7.93
CA HIS A 839 -3.67 -4.18 -8.58
C HIS A 839 -3.13 -4.35 -10.00
N ILE A 840 -2.81 -5.60 -10.35
CA ILE A 840 -2.35 -5.90 -11.70
C ILE A 840 -3.55 -5.75 -12.66
N ARG A 841 -3.49 -4.79 -13.58
CA ARG A 841 -4.54 -4.60 -14.60
C ARG A 841 -4.34 -5.59 -15.77
N PRO A 842 -5.41 -6.08 -16.43
CA PRO A 842 -5.27 -6.88 -17.64
C PRO A 842 -4.54 -6.11 -18.75
N ARG A 843 -3.79 -6.84 -19.59
CA ARG A 843 -3.10 -6.24 -20.75
C ARG A 843 -3.62 -6.80 -22.06
N GLU A 844 -3.87 -5.90 -23.00
CA GLU A 844 -4.37 -6.29 -24.30
C GLU A 844 -3.24 -6.76 -25.23
N LEU A 845 -2.84 -8.02 -25.06
CA LEU A 845 -1.73 -8.65 -25.78
C LEU A 845 -2.17 -9.54 -26.95
N SER A 846 -3.48 -9.66 -27.19
CA SER A 846 -4.01 -10.52 -28.25
C SER A 846 -4.12 -9.78 -29.57
N LEU A 847 -3.49 -10.29 -30.63
CA LEU A 847 -3.74 -9.87 -32.02
C LEU A 847 -5.02 -10.48 -32.61
N GLU A 848 -5.55 -11.51 -31.95
CA GLU A 848 -6.79 -12.20 -32.31
C GLU A 848 -7.98 -11.59 -31.55
N PRO A 849 -9.20 -11.63 -32.11
CA PRO A 849 -10.39 -11.03 -31.47
C PRO A 849 -10.79 -11.72 -30.15
N GLN A 850 -10.34 -12.95 -29.90
CA GLN A 850 -10.71 -13.68 -28.67
C GLN A 850 -9.74 -13.37 -27.53
N ARG A 851 -10.20 -12.58 -26.54
CA ARG A 851 -9.44 -12.29 -25.32
C ARG A 851 -9.41 -13.49 -24.36
N LEU A 852 -8.38 -13.57 -23.53
CA LEU A 852 -8.31 -14.53 -22.44
C LEU A 852 -9.45 -14.29 -21.43
N SER A 853 -9.89 -15.36 -20.76
CA SER A 853 -10.81 -15.23 -19.62
C SER A 853 -10.17 -14.38 -18.53
N ARG A 854 -10.89 -13.36 -18.06
CA ARG A 854 -10.44 -12.44 -17.04
C ARG A 854 -10.99 -12.85 -15.67
N VAL A 855 -10.10 -13.09 -14.72
CA VAL A 855 -10.44 -13.51 -13.35
C VAL A 855 -10.17 -12.35 -12.40
N MET A 856 -11.21 -11.88 -11.70
CA MET A 856 -11.06 -10.95 -10.57
C MET A 856 -11.13 -11.74 -9.27
N MET A 857 -10.07 -11.69 -8.49
CA MET A 857 -9.94 -12.46 -7.26
C MET A 857 -9.88 -11.55 -6.04
N PHE A 858 -10.60 -11.92 -5.00
CA PHE A 858 -10.62 -11.20 -3.73
C PHE A 858 -10.01 -12.06 -2.63
N SER A 859 -8.78 -11.71 -2.24
CA SER A 859 -7.92 -12.52 -1.38
C SER A 859 -7.28 -11.65 -0.30
N ASP A 860 -7.30 -12.12 0.95
CA ASP A 860 -6.59 -11.48 2.05
C ASP A 860 -5.19 -12.10 2.13
N SER A 861 -4.20 -11.46 1.50
CA SER A 861 -2.85 -11.99 1.21
C SER A 861 -1.99 -12.37 2.43
N TYR A 862 -2.60 -12.50 3.61
CA TYR A 862 -1.98 -12.96 4.84
C TYR A 862 -2.32 -14.42 5.18
N ASN A 863 -3.38 -15.01 4.59
CA ASN A 863 -3.76 -16.40 4.85
C ASN A 863 -2.98 -17.37 3.95
N PRO A 864 -2.07 -18.21 4.50
CA PRO A 864 -1.27 -19.18 3.73
C PRO A 864 -2.10 -20.09 2.81
N MET A 865 -3.29 -20.46 3.27
CA MET A 865 -4.16 -21.39 2.55
C MET A 865 -4.84 -20.71 1.35
N GLU A 866 -5.18 -19.42 1.45
CA GLU A 866 -5.68 -18.62 0.32
C GLU A 866 -4.57 -18.47 -0.71
N ILE A 867 -3.36 -18.13 -0.26
CA ILE A 867 -2.21 -17.94 -1.15
C ILE A 867 -1.94 -19.21 -1.99
N TYR A 868 -1.94 -20.39 -1.37
CA TYR A 868 -1.66 -21.65 -2.09
C TYR A 868 -2.76 -22.09 -3.05
N ARG A 869 -4.02 -21.78 -2.74
CA ARG A 869 -5.17 -22.28 -3.51
C ARG A 869 -5.66 -21.31 -4.57
N LEU A 870 -5.44 -20.01 -4.33
CA LEU A 870 -5.99 -18.92 -5.10
C LEU A 870 -4.85 -18.10 -5.72
N ASP A 871 -4.09 -17.35 -4.93
CA ASP A 871 -3.11 -16.36 -5.43
C ASP A 871 -2.03 -16.97 -6.34
N GLU A 872 -1.33 -17.99 -5.84
CA GLU A 872 -0.22 -18.64 -6.56
C GLU A 872 -0.68 -19.33 -7.85
N PRO A 873 -1.80 -20.10 -7.85
CA PRO A 873 -2.41 -20.59 -9.08
C PRO A 873 -2.78 -19.49 -10.08
N PHE A 874 -3.38 -18.38 -9.62
CA PHE A 874 -3.71 -17.25 -10.49
C PHE A 874 -2.46 -16.66 -11.13
N TYR A 875 -1.43 -16.34 -10.34
CA TYR A 875 -0.19 -15.77 -10.85
C TYR A 875 0.46 -16.70 -11.87
N LYS A 876 0.52 -18.01 -11.56
CA LYS A 876 1.09 -18.99 -12.47
C LYS A 876 0.30 -19.13 -13.77
N MET A 877 -1.02 -19.25 -13.72
CA MET A 877 -1.87 -19.31 -14.92
C MET A 877 -1.81 -18.03 -15.75
N ARG A 878 -1.67 -16.87 -15.11
CA ARG A 878 -1.48 -15.60 -15.80
C ARG A 878 -0.11 -15.54 -16.48
N CYS A 879 0.96 -15.94 -15.80
CA CYS A 879 2.29 -16.04 -16.37
C CYS A 879 2.34 -16.99 -17.58
N ASP A 880 1.59 -18.09 -17.53
CA ASP A 880 1.49 -19.07 -18.62
C ASP A 880 0.53 -18.62 -19.75
N GLY A 881 -0.12 -17.46 -19.61
CA GLY A 881 -1.04 -16.91 -20.61
C GLY A 881 -2.36 -17.67 -20.73
N THR A 882 -2.78 -18.35 -19.67
CA THR A 882 -4.03 -19.14 -19.62
C THR A 882 -5.23 -18.28 -19.23
N VAL A 883 -5.03 -17.34 -18.31
CA VAL A 883 -6.01 -16.34 -17.88
C VAL A 883 -5.35 -14.96 -17.85
N ASP A 884 -6.16 -13.92 -17.75
CA ASP A 884 -5.73 -12.57 -17.35
C ASP A 884 -6.61 -12.12 -16.17
N GLY A 885 -6.40 -10.93 -15.61
CA GLY A 885 -7.28 -10.43 -14.54
C GLY A 885 -6.59 -9.62 -13.47
N ALA A 886 -7.05 -9.67 -12.22
CA ALA A 886 -6.46 -8.96 -11.09
C ALA A 886 -6.73 -9.67 -9.76
N ILE A 887 -5.87 -9.43 -8.75
CA ILE A 887 -6.12 -9.78 -7.35
C ILE A 887 -6.31 -8.48 -6.56
N ALA A 888 -7.40 -8.40 -5.79
CA ALA A 888 -7.73 -7.30 -4.90
C ALA A 888 -7.93 -7.81 -3.46
N SER A 889 -7.59 -6.98 -2.47
CA SER A 889 -7.78 -7.32 -1.05
C SER A 889 -9.20 -7.04 -0.57
N GLU A 890 -9.86 -6.05 -1.17
CA GLU A 890 -11.23 -5.64 -0.88
C GLU A 890 -11.98 -5.35 -2.19
N PRO A 891 -13.32 -5.35 -2.20
CA PRO A 891 -14.07 -4.82 -3.32
C PRO A 891 -13.71 -3.35 -3.50
N SER A 892 -12.90 -3.08 -4.51
CA SER A 892 -12.57 -1.75 -4.96
C SER A 892 -13.83 -1.00 -5.41
N VAL A 893 -13.67 0.27 -5.79
CA VAL A 893 -14.73 1.02 -6.44
C VAL A 893 -15.27 0.24 -7.64
N ILE A 894 -16.58 0.28 -7.91
CA ILE A 894 -17.21 -0.40 -9.07
C ILE A 894 -16.45 -0.13 -10.38
N SER A 895 -15.90 1.07 -10.51
CA SER A 895 -15.09 1.50 -11.65
C SER A 895 -13.85 0.62 -11.89
N ASP A 896 -13.20 0.10 -10.84
CA ASP A 896 -12.10 -0.86 -10.99
C ASP A 896 -12.59 -2.21 -11.53
N PHE A 897 -13.76 -2.67 -11.09
CA PHE A 897 -14.41 -3.86 -11.63
C PHE A 897 -14.73 -3.69 -13.11
N LEU A 898 -15.25 -2.53 -13.52
CA LEU A 898 -15.51 -2.21 -14.92
C LEU A 898 -14.21 -2.13 -15.76
N GLN A 899 -13.12 -1.58 -15.21
CA GLN A 899 -11.82 -1.56 -15.91
C GLN A 899 -11.22 -2.95 -16.12
N ILE A 900 -11.36 -3.84 -15.14
CA ILE A 900 -10.89 -5.22 -15.27
C ILE A 900 -11.79 -5.97 -16.27
N ASP A 901 -13.08 -5.64 -16.32
CA ASP A 901 -14.08 -6.29 -17.17
C ASP A 901 -14.02 -7.83 -17.00
N PRO A 902 -14.18 -8.35 -15.77
CA PRO A 902 -13.96 -9.76 -15.47
C PRO A 902 -15.05 -10.65 -16.07
N ASP A 903 -14.69 -11.90 -16.35
CA ASP A 903 -15.63 -12.96 -16.70
C ASP A 903 -15.93 -13.84 -15.49
N ILE A 904 -14.97 -13.91 -14.54
CA ILE A 904 -15.03 -14.75 -13.35
C ILE A 904 -14.65 -13.93 -12.11
N ILE A 905 -15.40 -14.11 -11.03
CA ILE A 905 -15.11 -13.55 -9.70
C ILE A 905 -14.82 -14.71 -8.72
N ILE A 906 -13.73 -14.63 -7.96
CA ILE A 906 -13.39 -15.64 -6.93
C ILE A 906 -13.18 -14.95 -5.58
N THR A 907 -13.79 -15.45 -4.50
CA THR A 907 -13.62 -14.92 -3.13
C THR A 907 -13.70 -16.02 -2.08
N GLN A 908 -12.98 -15.87 -0.95
CA GLN A 908 -12.98 -16.85 0.14
C GLN A 908 -13.70 -16.34 1.41
N ASN A 909 -13.49 -15.09 1.82
CA ASN A 909 -14.09 -14.53 3.05
C ASN A 909 -14.18 -12.99 3.08
N SER A 910 -13.66 -12.31 2.07
CA SER A 910 -13.49 -10.85 2.05
C SER A 910 -14.76 -10.09 1.65
N ILE A 911 -15.71 -10.75 0.96
CA ILE A 911 -16.86 -10.07 0.37
C ILE A 911 -18.18 -10.62 0.91
N LYS A 912 -18.98 -9.74 1.52
CA LYS A 912 -20.38 -10.02 1.89
C LYS A 912 -21.19 -10.32 0.63
N SER A 913 -22.17 -11.23 0.73
CA SER A 913 -23.08 -11.59 -0.37
C SER A 913 -23.70 -10.38 -1.09
N GLY A 914 -24.03 -9.30 -0.36
CA GLY A 914 -24.56 -8.05 -0.92
C GLY A 914 -23.64 -7.37 -1.93
N ASN A 915 -22.32 -7.41 -1.73
CA ASN A 915 -21.34 -6.79 -2.61
C ASN A 915 -21.22 -7.57 -3.93
N ILE A 916 -21.27 -8.91 -3.90
CA ILE A 916 -21.27 -9.74 -5.11
C ILE A 916 -22.53 -9.49 -5.95
N ILE A 917 -23.69 -9.37 -5.32
CA ILE A 917 -24.94 -9.02 -6.01
C ILE A 917 -24.78 -7.67 -6.72
N ASN A 918 -24.19 -6.67 -6.05
CA ASN A 918 -23.98 -5.36 -6.63
C ASN A 918 -23.04 -5.40 -7.84
N LEU A 919 -21.92 -6.14 -7.76
CA LEU A 919 -21.00 -6.34 -8.89
C LEU A 919 -21.69 -7.07 -10.06
N LYS A 920 -22.41 -8.17 -9.79
CA LYS A 920 -23.15 -8.91 -10.82
C LYS A 920 -24.30 -8.12 -11.45
N SER A 921 -24.83 -7.11 -10.74
CA SER A 921 -25.84 -6.20 -11.31
C SER A 921 -25.25 -5.25 -12.36
N MET A 922 -23.95 -4.93 -12.27
CA MET A 922 -23.25 -4.13 -13.27
C MET A 922 -22.91 -4.96 -14.50
N LYS A 923 -22.31 -6.13 -14.30
CA LYS A 923 -21.96 -7.08 -15.38
C LYS A 923 -22.19 -8.51 -14.92
N ASP A 924 -22.85 -9.31 -15.75
CA ASP A 924 -23.05 -10.73 -15.48
C ASP A 924 -21.70 -11.49 -15.59
N CYS A 925 -21.28 -12.09 -14.48
CA CYS A 925 -20.00 -12.80 -14.34
C CYS A 925 -20.20 -14.12 -13.58
N PHE A 926 -19.39 -15.13 -13.91
CA PHE A 926 -19.38 -16.40 -13.18
C PHE A 926 -18.69 -16.22 -11.82
N SER A 927 -19.35 -16.56 -10.73
CA SER A 927 -18.89 -16.27 -9.37
C SER A 927 -18.61 -17.54 -8.58
N ILE A 928 -17.45 -17.57 -7.92
CA ILE A 928 -16.93 -18.72 -7.19
C ILE A 928 -16.65 -18.32 -5.74
N TYR A 929 -17.14 -19.11 -4.79
CA TYR A 929 -16.83 -18.98 -3.38
C TYR A 929 -15.90 -20.12 -2.91
N ASP A 930 -14.70 -19.82 -2.40
CA ASP A 930 -13.78 -20.80 -1.84
C ASP A 930 -14.06 -21.02 -0.35
N MET A 931 -14.73 -22.13 -0.04
CA MET A 931 -15.16 -22.48 1.32
C MET A 931 -14.23 -23.54 1.91
N ASN A 932 -13.29 -23.10 2.75
CA ASN A 932 -12.26 -23.99 3.33
C ASN A 932 -12.24 -24.06 4.85
N TYR A 933 -13.34 -23.72 5.53
CA TYR A 933 -13.43 -23.81 6.98
C TYR A 933 -14.69 -24.55 7.44
N TYR A 934 -14.61 -25.11 8.65
CA TYR A 934 -15.71 -25.79 9.35
C TYR A 934 -15.90 -25.16 10.74
N GLU A 935 -17.08 -24.60 11.02
CA GLU A 935 -17.35 -23.87 12.26
C GLU A 935 -17.98 -24.79 13.33
N SER A 936 -17.14 -25.49 14.10
CA SER A 936 -17.56 -26.53 15.05
C SER A 936 -18.57 -26.06 16.10
N SER A 937 -18.40 -24.86 16.67
CA SER A 937 -19.22 -24.34 17.77
C SER A 937 -20.71 -24.18 17.44
N LYS A 938 -21.07 -23.98 16.17
CA LYS A 938 -22.46 -23.78 15.70
C LYS A 938 -23.09 -25.04 15.12
N LEU A 939 -22.27 -25.98 14.65
CA LEU A 939 -22.70 -27.19 13.93
C LEU A 939 -22.94 -28.40 14.85
N ASP A 940 -22.41 -28.38 16.08
CA ASP A 940 -22.56 -29.50 17.03
C ASP A 940 -23.83 -29.38 17.92
N ASP A 941 -24.48 -28.21 18.00
CA ASP A 941 -25.81 -28.03 18.61
C ASP A 941 -26.92 -28.10 17.55
N SER A 942 -27.82 -29.08 17.68
CA SER A 942 -28.90 -29.36 16.71
C SER A 942 -29.82 -28.17 16.37
N LYS A 943 -30.05 -27.25 17.32
CA LYS A 943 -30.91 -26.08 17.09
C LYS A 943 -30.17 -24.98 16.32
N ASN A 944 -28.93 -24.71 16.72
CA ASN A 944 -28.06 -23.73 16.06
C ASN A 944 -27.61 -24.21 14.67
N LYS A 945 -27.48 -25.54 14.48
CA LYS A 945 -27.08 -26.16 13.21
C LYS A 945 -28.02 -25.80 12.07
N LYS A 946 -29.33 -25.95 12.25
CA LYS A 946 -30.30 -25.69 11.16
C LYS A 946 -30.32 -24.21 10.77
N GLU A 947 -30.30 -23.32 11.75
CA GLU A 947 -30.29 -21.87 11.54
C GLU A 947 -28.99 -21.42 10.87
N TYR A 948 -27.85 -21.95 11.31
CA TYR A 948 -26.54 -21.71 10.72
C TYR A 948 -26.46 -22.17 9.26
N LEU A 949 -26.89 -23.40 8.97
CA LEU A 949 -26.90 -23.96 7.61
C LEU A 949 -27.81 -23.16 6.67
N ASN A 950 -28.96 -22.67 7.16
CA ASN A 950 -29.82 -21.77 6.40
C ASN A 950 -29.12 -20.44 6.08
N LYS A 951 -28.42 -19.86 7.06
CA LYS A 951 -27.65 -18.62 6.87
C LYS A 951 -26.52 -18.80 5.85
N ILE A 952 -25.79 -19.91 5.92
CA ILE A 952 -24.78 -20.23 4.89
C ILE A 952 -25.44 -20.37 3.52
N LYS A 953 -26.56 -21.09 3.43
CA LYS A 953 -27.29 -21.25 2.17
C LYS A 953 -27.68 -19.89 1.56
N GLU A 954 -28.18 -18.97 2.38
CA GLU A 954 -28.51 -17.59 1.95
C GLU A 954 -27.26 -16.82 1.49
N ASN A 955 -26.15 -16.96 2.21
CA ASN A 955 -24.89 -16.29 1.85
C ASN A 955 -24.26 -16.85 0.57
N LEU A 956 -24.39 -18.15 0.32
CA LEU A 956 -23.85 -18.82 -0.86
C LEU A 956 -24.76 -18.75 -2.09
N ALA A 957 -26.04 -18.41 -1.91
CA ALA A 957 -27.02 -18.37 -3.00
C ALA A 957 -26.66 -17.43 -4.18
N PRO A 958 -25.97 -16.29 -3.99
CA PRO A 958 -25.56 -15.43 -5.11
C PRO A 958 -24.42 -16.00 -5.98
N PHE A 959 -23.72 -17.02 -5.48
CA PHE A 959 -22.56 -17.61 -6.16
C PHE A 959 -22.99 -18.71 -7.13
N ASP A 960 -22.29 -18.83 -8.24
CA ASP A 960 -22.57 -19.86 -9.26
C ASP A 960 -21.89 -21.19 -8.92
N ARG A 961 -20.77 -21.16 -8.20
CA ARG A 961 -20.03 -22.34 -7.75
C ARG A 961 -19.42 -22.15 -6.36
N VAL A 962 -19.35 -23.24 -5.61
CA VAL A 962 -18.59 -23.31 -4.36
C VAL A 962 -17.44 -24.30 -4.55
N ILE A 963 -16.23 -23.89 -4.20
CA ILE A 963 -15.06 -24.78 -4.17
C ILE A 963 -14.68 -25.10 -2.73
N VAL A 964 -14.23 -26.33 -2.47
CA VAL A 964 -13.89 -26.81 -1.12
C VAL A 964 -12.56 -27.57 -1.12
N GLY A 965 -11.88 -27.59 0.03
CA GLY A 965 -10.54 -28.19 0.14
C GLY A 965 -10.45 -29.70 0.29
N SER A 966 -11.57 -30.38 0.58
CA SER A 966 -11.59 -31.84 0.78
C SER A 966 -12.95 -32.44 0.43
N GLU A 967 -12.95 -33.75 0.10
CA GLU A 967 -14.18 -34.52 -0.11
C GLU A 967 -15.06 -34.53 1.14
N ALA A 968 -14.43 -34.66 2.33
CA ALA A 968 -15.12 -34.63 3.61
C ALA A 968 -15.88 -33.31 3.81
N LEU A 969 -15.30 -32.17 3.40
CA LEU A 969 -15.96 -30.87 3.48
C LEU A 969 -17.11 -30.80 2.45
N ALA A 970 -16.90 -31.26 1.21
CA ALA A 970 -17.97 -31.35 0.21
C ALA A 970 -19.20 -32.13 0.72
N GLU A 971 -19.00 -33.29 1.34
CA GLU A 971 -20.08 -34.10 1.91
C GLU A 971 -20.87 -33.38 3.01
N GLN A 972 -20.21 -32.55 3.83
CA GLN A 972 -20.89 -31.77 4.86
C GLN A 972 -21.83 -30.72 4.26
N TYR A 973 -21.48 -30.17 3.09
CA TYR A 973 -22.21 -29.05 2.47
C TYR A 973 -22.99 -29.43 1.21
N ASP A 974 -23.03 -30.69 0.79
CA ASP A 974 -23.69 -31.21 -0.43
C ASP A 974 -25.16 -30.75 -0.62
N ARG A 975 -25.88 -30.47 0.48
CA ARG A 975 -27.28 -30.02 0.44
C ARG A 975 -27.49 -28.51 0.47
N ILE A 976 -26.40 -27.74 0.45
CA ILE A 976 -26.44 -26.28 0.69
C ILE A 976 -26.29 -25.51 -0.62
N HIS A 977 -25.45 -25.98 -1.54
CA HIS A 977 -25.24 -25.38 -2.85
C HIS A 977 -25.35 -26.42 -3.96
N HIS A 978 -25.78 -26.00 -5.16
CA HIS A 978 -26.08 -26.90 -6.26
C HIS A 978 -24.86 -27.33 -7.08
N ASP A 979 -23.79 -26.53 -7.08
CA ASP A 979 -22.49 -26.85 -7.68
C ASP A 979 -21.38 -26.70 -6.63
N ILE A 980 -20.90 -27.83 -6.10
CA ILE A 980 -19.77 -27.92 -5.18
C ILE A 980 -18.65 -28.73 -5.85
N GLN A 981 -17.45 -28.16 -5.96
CA GLN A 981 -16.28 -28.82 -6.55
C GLN A 981 -15.15 -28.93 -5.53
N VAL A 982 -14.45 -30.07 -5.52
CA VAL A 982 -13.28 -30.26 -4.65
C VAL A 982 -12.04 -29.76 -5.37
N LEU A 983 -11.39 -28.74 -4.81
CA LEU A 983 -10.07 -28.27 -5.23
C LEU A 983 -9.06 -28.58 -4.11
N PRO A 984 -8.10 -29.48 -4.29
CA PRO A 984 -7.04 -29.70 -3.28
C PRO A 984 -6.07 -28.52 -3.18
N THR A 985 -5.30 -28.47 -2.10
CA THR A 985 -4.18 -27.51 -1.95
C THR A 985 -2.92 -28.04 -2.63
N TYR A 986 -2.26 -27.20 -3.44
CA TYR A 986 -0.97 -27.50 -4.06
C TYR A 986 0.10 -26.53 -3.55
N LEU A 987 1.33 -27.01 -3.36
CA LEU A 987 2.43 -26.17 -2.91
C LEU A 987 3.04 -25.37 -4.08
N PRO A 988 3.31 -24.07 -3.88
CA PRO A 988 4.02 -23.23 -4.86
C PRO A 988 5.47 -23.65 -5.08
N HIS A 989 6.05 -23.17 -6.20
CA HIS A 989 7.40 -23.56 -6.63
C HIS A 989 8.51 -23.18 -5.65
N PHE A 990 8.36 -22.08 -4.89
CA PHE A 990 9.41 -21.60 -3.96
C PHE A 990 9.72 -22.59 -2.82
N TRP A 991 8.90 -23.61 -2.61
CA TRP A 991 9.20 -24.70 -1.66
C TRP A 991 10.26 -25.68 -2.18
N ASN A 992 10.46 -25.79 -3.51
CA ASN A 992 11.38 -26.77 -4.10
C ASN A 992 12.85 -26.45 -3.82
N ASP A 993 13.19 -25.17 -3.71
CA ASP A 993 14.58 -24.70 -3.60
C ASP A 993 15.12 -24.78 -2.17
N LEU A 994 14.32 -25.27 -1.22
CA LEU A 994 14.68 -25.33 0.18
C LEU A 994 15.36 -26.65 0.53
N ALA A 995 16.47 -26.58 1.26
CA ALA A 995 17.25 -27.72 1.71
C ALA A 995 17.61 -27.61 3.19
N LEU A 996 17.45 -28.71 3.93
CA LEU A 996 17.91 -28.81 5.31
C LEU A 996 19.43 -28.73 5.35
N THR A 997 19.95 -27.94 6.28
CA THR A 997 21.36 -28.02 6.66
C THR A 997 21.51 -29.24 7.57
N GLY A 998 22.52 -30.09 7.36
CA GLY A 998 22.63 -31.39 8.03
C GLY A 998 22.61 -31.35 9.57
N ARG A 999 22.74 -32.52 10.22
CA ARG A 999 22.59 -32.66 11.67
C ARG A 999 23.51 -31.72 12.48
N LEU A 1000 22.93 -30.93 13.37
CA LEU A 1000 23.62 -29.95 14.24
C LEU A 1000 23.79 -30.41 15.70
N SER A 1001 23.20 -31.53 16.12
CA SER A 1001 23.11 -31.94 17.53
C SER A 1001 23.24 -33.45 17.74
N ASP A 1002 23.77 -33.85 18.90
CA ASP A 1002 23.87 -35.24 19.35
C ASP A 1002 22.50 -35.88 19.64
N LYS A 1003 21.50 -35.12 20.09
CA LYS A 1003 20.12 -35.62 20.27
C LYS A 1003 19.27 -35.36 19.03
N PRO A 1004 18.36 -36.28 18.63
CA PRO A 1004 17.41 -36.02 17.56
C PRO A 1004 16.57 -34.77 17.85
N ARG A 1005 16.44 -33.88 16.86
CA ARG A 1005 15.62 -32.67 16.92
C ARG A 1005 14.22 -32.99 16.42
N VAL A 1006 13.22 -32.85 17.29
CA VAL A 1006 11.82 -33.21 16.99
C VAL A 1006 10.96 -31.97 16.96
N GLY A 1007 10.34 -31.71 15.81
CA GLY A 1007 9.50 -30.54 15.60
C GLY A 1007 8.03 -30.75 15.96
N CYS A 1008 7.42 -29.75 16.59
CA CYS A 1008 5.98 -29.62 16.73
C CYS A 1008 5.55 -28.23 16.24
N ILE A 1009 4.97 -28.16 15.03
CA ILE A 1009 4.50 -26.90 14.47
C ILE A 1009 3.06 -26.68 14.91
N THR A 1010 2.82 -25.70 15.78
CA THR A 1010 1.52 -25.50 16.44
C THR A 1010 0.61 -24.52 15.70
N LEU A 1011 1.08 -23.96 14.59
CA LEU A 1011 0.27 -23.11 13.71
C LEU A 1011 -0.96 -23.87 13.19
N GLY A 1012 -2.14 -23.37 13.54
CA GLY A 1012 -3.43 -23.98 13.23
C GLY A 1012 -3.85 -25.12 14.18
N LEU A 1013 -3.07 -25.48 15.20
CA LEU A 1013 -3.49 -26.47 16.20
C LEU A 1013 -4.32 -25.82 17.32
N SER A 1014 -5.32 -26.55 17.82
CA SER A 1014 -6.07 -26.20 19.02
C SER A 1014 -5.37 -26.71 20.29
N ASP A 1015 -5.78 -26.20 21.45
CA ASP A 1015 -5.29 -26.71 22.75
C ASP A 1015 -5.56 -28.22 22.92
N GLU A 1016 -6.67 -28.72 22.36
CA GLU A 1016 -7.02 -30.15 22.37
C GLU A 1016 -6.00 -30.98 21.56
N ASP A 1017 -5.58 -30.48 20.40
CA ASP A 1017 -4.60 -31.15 19.53
C ASP A 1017 -3.24 -31.28 20.22
N ILE A 1018 -2.82 -30.24 20.94
CA ILE A 1018 -1.55 -30.25 21.69
C ILE A 1018 -1.66 -31.15 22.93
N GLU A 1019 -2.82 -31.15 23.60
CA GLU A 1019 -3.03 -31.96 24.79
C GLU A 1019 -2.92 -33.46 24.49
N LEU A 1020 -3.36 -33.88 23.31
CA LEU A 1020 -3.25 -35.26 22.81
C LEU A 1020 -1.83 -35.84 22.96
N VAL A 1021 -0.80 -35.01 22.76
CA VAL A 1021 0.61 -35.42 22.79
C VAL A 1021 1.39 -34.87 23.99
N SER A 1022 0.73 -34.18 24.93
CA SER A 1022 1.35 -33.57 26.11
C SER A 1022 2.22 -34.53 26.93
N ASN A 1023 1.72 -35.75 27.18
CA ASN A 1023 2.45 -36.79 27.90
C ASN A 1023 3.64 -37.33 27.08
N VAL A 1024 3.52 -37.42 25.76
CA VAL A 1024 4.62 -37.83 24.88
C VAL A 1024 5.75 -36.80 24.93
N ILE A 1025 5.40 -35.51 24.87
CA ILE A 1025 6.35 -34.40 24.97
C ILE A 1025 7.12 -34.48 26.30
N ARG A 1026 6.40 -34.67 27.41
CA ARG A 1026 6.98 -34.84 28.74
C ARG A 1026 7.94 -36.02 28.80
N ASP A 1027 7.51 -37.21 28.42
CA ASP A 1027 8.26 -38.45 28.67
C ASP A 1027 9.51 -38.58 27.76
N PHE A 1028 9.49 -37.96 26.59
CA PHE A 1028 10.62 -37.97 25.66
C PHE A 1028 11.56 -36.77 25.80
N SER A 1029 11.25 -35.80 26.67
CA SER A 1029 12.04 -34.57 26.86
C SER A 1029 13.53 -34.83 27.18
N HIS A 1030 13.87 -35.93 27.86
CA HIS A 1030 15.27 -36.25 28.12
C HIS A 1030 15.99 -36.94 26.93
N GLN A 1031 15.24 -37.47 25.97
CA GLN A 1031 15.76 -38.28 24.86
C GLN A 1031 15.89 -37.48 23.55
N VAL A 1032 15.10 -36.43 23.38
CA VAL A 1032 15.07 -35.60 22.16
C VAL A 1032 15.19 -34.12 22.49
N THR A 1033 15.56 -33.32 21.49
CA THR A 1033 15.46 -31.86 21.57
C THR A 1033 14.13 -31.43 20.97
N TRP A 1034 13.18 -31.03 21.81
CA TRP A 1034 11.87 -30.52 21.35
C TRP A 1034 11.98 -29.10 20.79
N VAL A 1035 11.59 -28.93 19.53
CA VAL A 1035 11.59 -27.66 18.80
C VAL A 1035 10.15 -27.28 18.45
N PHE A 1036 9.68 -26.13 18.95
CA PHE A 1036 8.32 -25.63 18.72
C PHE A 1036 8.34 -24.40 17.82
N LEU A 1037 7.42 -24.34 16.86
CA LEU A 1037 7.14 -23.16 16.05
C LEU A 1037 5.67 -22.76 16.21
N GLY A 1038 5.43 -21.60 16.84
CA GLY A 1038 4.11 -21.13 17.24
C GLY A 1038 3.80 -21.34 18.74
N THR A 1039 2.61 -20.92 19.17
CA THR A 1039 2.21 -20.91 20.59
C THR A 1039 2.14 -22.30 21.22
N TYR A 1040 2.38 -22.40 22.53
CA TYR A 1040 2.27 -23.66 23.27
C TYR A 1040 1.66 -23.46 24.67
N PRO A 1041 0.98 -24.46 25.25
CA PRO A 1041 0.44 -24.39 26.61
C PRO A 1041 1.54 -24.21 27.67
N PRO A 1042 1.39 -23.30 28.66
CA PRO A 1042 2.43 -23.00 29.65
C PRO A 1042 2.95 -24.22 30.44
N LYS A 1043 2.09 -25.22 30.65
CA LYS A 1043 2.44 -26.48 31.35
C LYS A 1043 3.48 -27.34 30.62
N LEU A 1044 3.67 -27.14 29.32
CA LEU A 1044 4.66 -27.88 28.52
C LEU A 1044 6.04 -27.21 28.50
N LYS A 1045 6.14 -25.96 28.94
CA LYS A 1045 7.37 -25.17 28.96
C LYS A 1045 8.59 -25.92 29.52
N PRO A 1046 8.53 -26.65 30.66
CA PRO A 1046 9.71 -27.33 31.21
C PRO A 1046 10.28 -28.43 30.31
N PHE A 1047 9.52 -28.89 29.31
CA PHE A 1047 9.88 -30.00 28.44
C PHE A 1047 10.30 -29.54 27.03
N ILE A 1048 10.06 -28.27 26.70
CA ILE A 1048 10.40 -27.67 25.39
C ILE A 1048 11.82 -27.10 25.48
N HIS A 1049 12.67 -27.43 24.52
CA HIS A 1049 14.08 -27.03 24.52
C HIS A 1049 14.31 -25.78 23.68
N GLU A 1050 13.56 -25.64 22.59
CA GLU A 1050 13.72 -24.56 21.63
C GLU A 1050 12.33 -24.07 21.17
N TYR A 1051 12.14 -22.76 21.21
CA TYR A 1051 10.89 -22.11 20.81
C TYR A 1051 11.15 -21.01 19.78
N HIS A 1052 10.34 -21.03 18.72
CA HIS A 1052 10.35 -20.06 17.63
C HIS A 1052 8.97 -19.41 17.49
N ARG A 1053 8.95 -18.08 17.44
CA ARG A 1053 7.76 -17.31 17.07
C ARG A 1053 7.53 -17.39 15.57
N TYR A 1054 6.27 -17.30 15.14
CA TYR A 1054 5.93 -17.19 13.73
C TYR A 1054 6.16 -15.76 13.25
N HIS A 1055 6.90 -15.59 12.14
CA HIS A 1055 7.28 -14.29 11.58
C HIS A 1055 6.54 -13.97 10.27
N GLY A 1056 5.27 -14.39 10.20
CA GLY A 1056 4.45 -14.25 9.01
C GLY A 1056 4.80 -15.22 7.89
N PHE A 1057 3.91 -15.27 6.89
CA PHE A 1057 3.97 -16.27 5.82
C PHE A 1057 5.18 -16.11 4.91
N THR A 1058 5.58 -14.87 4.59
CA THR A 1058 6.70 -14.58 3.68
C THR A 1058 8.01 -15.24 4.12
N HIS A 1059 8.26 -15.33 5.43
CA HIS A 1059 9.47 -15.94 6.00
C HIS A 1059 9.29 -17.42 6.36
N TYR A 1060 8.04 -17.90 6.38
CA TYR A 1060 7.69 -19.19 6.95
C TYR A 1060 8.39 -20.39 6.29
N PRO A 1061 8.51 -20.50 4.94
CA PRO A 1061 9.18 -21.64 4.33
C PRO A 1061 10.67 -21.74 4.74
N GLN A 1062 11.38 -20.61 4.74
CA GLN A 1062 12.78 -20.56 5.18
C GLN A 1062 12.91 -20.83 6.68
N GLN A 1063 11.98 -20.29 7.48
CA GLN A 1063 11.94 -20.51 8.92
C GLN A 1063 11.79 -22.01 9.23
N LEU A 1064 10.84 -22.70 8.58
CA LEU A 1064 10.60 -24.13 8.80
C LEU A 1064 11.85 -24.97 8.55
N VAL A 1065 12.59 -24.68 7.47
CA VAL A 1065 13.83 -25.39 7.15
C VAL A 1065 14.97 -25.05 8.10
N SER A 1066 15.05 -23.80 8.56
CA SER A 1066 16.07 -23.36 9.52
C SER A 1066 16.01 -24.09 10.87
N LEU A 1067 14.86 -24.70 11.21
CA LEU A 1067 14.69 -25.50 12.42
C LEU A 1067 15.57 -26.77 12.43
N ASN A 1068 16.01 -27.22 11.25
CA ASN A 1068 16.89 -28.40 11.07
C ASN A 1068 16.39 -29.62 11.86
N LEU A 1069 15.14 -30.01 11.58
CA LEU A 1069 14.45 -31.10 12.27
C LEU A 1069 14.89 -32.46 11.70
N ASP A 1070 15.11 -33.44 12.59
CA ASP A 1070 15.35 -34.83 12.17
C ASP A 1070 14.03 -35.53 11.80
N PHE A 1071 12.94 -35.21 12.51
CA PHE A 1071 11.57 -35.56 12.17
C PHE A 1071 10.57 -34.66 12.91
N ALA A 1072 9.29 -34.72 12.56
CA ALA A 1072 8.24 -33.91 13.16
C ALA A 1072 7.02 -34.74 13.59
N ILE A 1073 6.26 -34.19 14.54
CA ILE A 1073 4.93 -34.69 14.89
C ILE A 1073 3.84 -33.74 14.37
N ALA A 1074 2.74 -34.31 13.88
CA ALA A 1074 1.55 -33.58 13.42
C ALA A 1074 0.29 -34.13 14.13
N PRO A 1075 0.02 -33.70 15.38
CA PRO A 1075 -1.13 -34.16 16.15
C PRO A 1075 -2.41 -33.44 15.76
N LEU A 1076 -3.52 -34.19 15.70
CA LEU A 1076 -4.88 -33.70 15.51
C LEU A 1076 -5.84 -34.58 16.30
N ALA A 1077 -6.63 -33.97 17.19
CA ALA A 1077 -7.72 -34.64 17.89
C ALA A 1077 -8.80 -35.09 16.90
N ASP A 1078 -9.48 -36.20 17.20
CA ASP A 1078 -10.48 -36.77 16.29
C ASP A 1078 -11.85 -36.10 16.48
N ASN A 1079 -12.01 -34.92 15.88
CA ASN A 1079 -13.24 -34.13 15.89
C ASN A 1079 -13.66 -33.72 14.47
N ASN A 1080 -14.90 -33.22 14.30
CA ASN A 1080 -15.44 -32.88 12.97
C ASN A 1080 -14.62 -31.82 12.24
N ALA A 1081 -14.16 -30.79 12.95
CA ALA A 1081 -13.34 -29.72 12.36
C ALA A 1081 -12.03 -30.28 11.79
N ASN A 1082 -11.32 -31.12 12.55
CA ASN A 1082 -10.06 -31.70 12.11
C ASN A 1082 -10.23 -32.74 11.00
N ARG A 1083 -11.34 -33.49 10.97
CA ARG A 1083 -11.63 -34.45 9.90
C ARG A 1083 -11.78 -33.78 8.52
N THR A 1084 -12.25 -32.53 8.49
CA THR A 1084 -12.49 -31.79 7.24
C THR A 1084 -11.32 -30.90 6.80
N ARG A 1085 -10.24 -30.82 7.60
CA ARG A 1085 -9.05 -29.99 7.30
C ARG A 1085 -8.34 -30.43 6.03
N SER A 1086 -7.51 -29.54 5.50
CA SER A 1086 -6.53 -29.88 4.47
C SER A 1086 -5.32 -30.62 5.08
N ASN A 1087 -4.56 -31.30 4.23
CA ASN A 1087 -3.32 -31.99 4.54
C ASN A 1087 -2.07 -31.08 4.50
N ILE A 1088 -2.25 -29.75 4.48
CA ILE A 1088 -1.19 -28.75 4.25
C ILE A 1088 0.06 -28.96 5.12
N ARG A 1089 -0.11 -29.31 6.40
CA ARG A 1089 0.99 -29.56 7.34
C ARG A 1089 1.92 -30.70 6.88
N LEU A 1090 1.35 -31.75 6.28
CA LEU A 1090 2.14 -32.87 5.75
C LEU A 1090 2.88 -32.47 4.47
N LEU A 1091 2.27 -31.63 3.64
CA LEU A 1091 2.88 -31.12 2.43
C LEU A 1091 4.12 -30.26 2.75
N GLU A 1092 3.97 -29.30 3.66
CA GLU A 1092 5.05 -28.38 4.07
C GLU A 1092 6.24 -29.10 4.72
N LEU A 1093 5.98 -30.04 5.63
CA LEU A 1093 7.05 -30.82 6.26
C LEU A 1093 7.69 -31.78 5.25
N GLY A 1094 6.87 -32.42 4.42
CA GLY A 1094 7.32 -33.43 3.48
C GLY A 1094 8.16 -32.85 2.34
N ILE A 1095 7.83 -31.67 1.81
CA ILE A 1095 8.64 -31.04 0.75
C ILE A 1095 10.05 -30.64 1.25
N CYS A 1096 10.17 -30.33 2.54
CA CYS A 1096 11.45 -30.13 3.21
C CYS A 1096 12.23 -31.44 3.43
N GLY A 1097 11.63 -32.61 3.14
CA GLY A 1097 12.21 -33.92 3.40
C GLY A 1097 12.14 -34.33 4.87
N ILE A 1098 11.28 -33.70 5.67
CA ILE A 1098 11.15 -33.99 7.11
C ILE A 1098 10.19 -35.19 7.28
N PRO A 1099 10.64 -36.31 7.87
CA PRO A 1099 9.78 -37.45 8.20
C PRO A 1099 8.71 -37.05 9.22
N VAL A 1100 7.47 -37.54 9.05
CA VAL A 1100 6.34 -37.13 9.89
C VAL A 1100 5.67 -38.31 10.59
N ILE A 1101 5.42 -38.17 11.90
CA ILE A 1101 4.50 -38.99 12.69
C ILE A 1101 3.21 -38.18 12.87
N CYS A 1102 2.07 -38.71 12.41
CA CYS A 1102 0.82 -37.95 12.38
C CYS A 1102 -0.37 -38.76 12.88
N SER A 1103 -1.45 -38.05 13.23
CA SER A 1103 -2.69 -38.68 13.73
C SER A 1103 -3.40 -39.49 12.64
N ASP A 1104 -3.99 -40.62 13.02
CA ASP A 1104 -4.79 -41.48 12.15
C ASP A 1104 -6.20 -40.91 11.90
N ILE A 1105 -6.27 -39.73 11.27
CA ILE A 1105 -7.49 -38.95 11.00
C ILE A 1105 -7.73 -38.77 9.50
N LEU A 1106 -8.99 -38.54 9.10
CA LEU A 1106 -9.43 -38.51 7.70
C LEU A 1106 -8.61 -37.57 6.80
N CYS A 1107 -8.30 -36.35 7.25
CA CYS A 1107 -7.51 -35.39 6.45
C CYS A 1107 -6.07 -35.83 6.18
N TYR A 1108 -5.53 -36.76 6.97
CA TYR A 1108 -4.18 -37.35 6.77
C TYR A 1108 -4.23 -38.75 6.13
N LYS A 1109 -5.41 -39.33 5.97
CA LYS A 1109 -5.61 -40.62 5.29
C LYS A 1109 -5.51 -40.42 3.77
N GLY A 1110 -4.27 -40.39 3.29
CA GLY A 1110 -3.92 -40.35 1.87
C GLY A 1110 -2.77 -41.31 1.54
N ARG A 1111 -2.32 -41.31 0.28
CA ARG A 1111 -1.12 -42.04 -0.15
C ARG A 1111 0.15 -41.23 0.14
N PHE A 1112 0.38 -40.89 1.40
CA PHE A 1112 1.63 -40.27 1.85
C PHE A 1112 2.47 -41.30 2.59
N SER A 1113 3.77 -41.31 2.31
CA SER A 1113 4.77 -42.06 3.07
C SER A 1113 5.02 -41.42 4.44
N VAL A 1114 4.01 -41.47 5.32
CA VAL A 1114 4.02 -40.98 6.71
C VAL A 1114 3.65 -42.10 7.68
N ASN A 1115 3.98 -41.89 8.97
CA ASN A 1115 3.62 -42.83 10.02
C ASN A 1115 2.32 -42.40 10.71
N LEU A 1116 1.20 -43.02 10.33
CA LEU A 1116 -0.12 -42.79 10.94
C LEU A 1116 -0.25 -43.51 12.28
N VAL A 1117 -0.68 -42.76 13.29
CA VAL A 1117 -0.73 -43.23 14.68
C VAL A 1117 -2.12 -42.97 15.26
N LYS A 1118 -2.70 -44.00 15.88
CA LYS A 1118 -3.97 -43.86 16.61
C LYS A 1118 -3.80 -42.86 17.75
N ASN A 1119 -4.84 -42.05 18.02
CA ASN A 1119 -4.86 -41.02 19.07
C ASN A 1119 -4.87 -41.61 20.50
N ARG A 1120 -3.83 -42.39 20.84
CA ARG A 1120 -3.57 -43.00 22.14
C ARG A 1120 -2.08 -42.89 22.44
N TYR A 1121 -1.75 -42.50 23.66
CA TYR A 1121 -0.36 -42.32 24.11
C TYR A 1121 0.57 -43.48 23.73
N LYS A 1122 0.15 -44.74 23.93
CA LYS A 1122 0.99 -45.92 23.65
C LYS A 1122 1.46 -46.03 22.20
N ASP A 1123 0.63 -45.63 21.24
CA ASP A 1123 0.94 -45.74 19.82
C ASP A 1123 1.90 -44.62 19.40
N TRP A 1124 1.72 -43.41 19.95
CA TRP A 1124 2.66 -42.30 19.78
C TRP A 1124 4.02 -42.61 20.38
N SER A 1125 4.08 -43.12 21.62
CA SER A 1125 5.34 -43.51 22.25
C SER A 1125 6.07 -44.62 21.48
N ALA A 1126 5.35 -45.60 20.94
CA ALA A 1126 5.94 -46.65 20.10
C ALA A 1126 6.53 -46.08 18.80
N ALA A 1127 5.80 -45.16 18.14
CA ALA A 1127 6.27 -44.48 16.94
C ALA A 1127 7.52 -43.62 17.20
N MET A 1128 7.53 -42.84 18.29
CA MET A 1128 8.67 -42.02 18.73
C MET A 1128 9.91 -42.88 18.97
N ASN A 1129 9.80 -43.94 19.76
CA ASN A 1129 10.92 -44.85 20.05
C ASN A 1129 11.55 -45.43 18.77
N ARG A 1130 10.72 -45.80 17.79
CA ARG A 1130 11.20 -46.32 16.50
C ARG A 1130 12.01 -45.28 15.73
N TYR A 1131 11.53 -44.04 15.65
CA TYR A 1131 12.20 -42.96 14.91
C TYR A 1131 13.51 -42.51 15.60
N ILE A 1132 13.55 -42.53 16.93
CA ILE A 1132 14.76 -42.20 17.71
C ILE A 1132 15.84 -43.28 17.57
N HIS A 1133 15.45 -44.56 17.48
CA HIS A 1133 16.39 -45.67 17.42
C HIS A 1133 17.17 -45.73 16.09
N ASP A 1134 16.54 -45.34 14.97
CA ASP A 1134 17.14 -45.37 13.64
C ASP A 1134 16.77 -44.12 12.83
N ILE A 1135 17.51 -43.03 13.08
CA ILE A 1135 17.31 -41.73 12.43
C ILE A 1135 17.65 -41.81 10.94
N ASP A 1136 18.67 -42.58 10.55
CA ASP A 1136 19.13 -42.65 9.16
C ASP A 1136 18.09 -43.36 8.27
N SER A 1137 17.48 -44.45 8.75
CA SER A 1137 16.33 -45.07 8.07
C SER A 1137 15.12 -44.12 8.04
N THR A 1138 14.88 -43.40 9.13
CA THR A 1138 13.79 -42.41 9.23
C THR A 1138 13.92 -41.30 8.17
N ARG A 1139 15.13 -40.81 7.88
CA ARG A 1139 15.38 -39.83 6.81
C ARG A 1139 15.06 -40.34 5.41
N THR A 1140 15.17 -41.65 5.19
CA THR A 1140 14.75 -42.26 3.92
C THR A 1140 13.24 -42.11 3.72
N ILE A 1141 12.44 -42.22 4.79
CA ILE A 1141 10.98 -41.98 4.76
C ILE A 1141 10.70 -40.53 4.34
N GLY A 1142 11.41 -39.57 4.92
CA GLY A 1142 11.29 -38.15 4.54
C GLY A 1142 11.68 -37.88 3.08
N THR A 1143 12.70 -38.57 2.58
CA THR A 1143 13.13 -38.47 1.17
C THR A 1143 12.07 -39.00 0.22
N VAL A 1144 11.44 -40.14 0.53
CA VAL A 1144 10.32 -40.69 -0.26
C VAL A 1144 9.13 -39.74 -0.24
N LEU A 1145 8.76 -39.23 0.94
CA LEU A 1145 7.67 -38.26 1.08
C LEU A 1145 7.92 -36.99 0.27
N LYS A 1146 9.17 -36.47 0.25
CA LYS A 1146 9.56 -35.34 -0.60
C LYS A 1146 9.30 -35.62 -2.07
N SER A 1147 9.73 -36.78 -2.58
CA SER A 1147 9.49 -37.17 -3.97
C SER A 1147 8.01 -37.30 -4.31
N GLU A 1148 7.19 -37.89 -3.43
CA GLU A 1148 5.73 -38.00 -3.63
C GLU A 1148 5.05 -36.63 -3.76
N ILE A 1149 5.45 -35.67 -2.92
CA ILE A 1149 4.93 -34.30 -2.93
C ILE A 1149 5.40 -33.55 -4.18
N GLN A 1150 6.68 -33.66 -4.54
CA GLN A 1150 7.25 -33.03 -5.73
C GLN A 1150 6.52 -33.44 -7.02
N GLU A 1151 6.16 -34.72 -7.13
CA GLU A 1151 5.49 -35.25 -8.30
C GLU A 1151 4.00 -34.86 -8.38
N ASN A 1152 3.28 -34.94 -7.26
CA ASN A 1152 1.81 -34.91 -7.28
C ASN A 1152 1.16 -33.70 -6.61
N TRP A 1153 1.86 -33.00 -5.72
CA TRP A 1153 1.29 -31.97 -4.84
C TRP A 1153 1.90 -30.58 -5.03
N MET A 1154 2.83 -30.41 -5.97
CA MET A 1154 3.32 -29.11 -6.40
C MET A 1154 2.40 -28.47 -7.43
N LEU A 1155 2.44 -27.14 -7.54
CA LEU A 1155 1.74 -26.36 -8.56
C LEU A 1155 2.39 -26.52 -9.94
N ASN A 1156 2.37 -27.72 -10.50
CA ASN A 1156 2.91 -28.04 -11.82
C ASN A 1156 1.83 -27.94 -12.93
N GLN A 1157 2.24 -28.08 -14.20
CA GLN A 1157 1.31 -27.98 -15.35
C GLN A 1157 0.10 -28.90 -15.24
N LYS A 1158 0.30 -30.15 -14.79
CA LYS A 1158 -0.78 -31.14 -14.63
C LYS A 1158 -1.84 -30.64 -13.64
N ASN A 1159 -1.41 -30.12 -12.50
CA ASN A 1159 -2.29 -29.65 -11.44
C ASN A 1159 -2.94 -28.30 -11.79
N LEU A 1160 -2.24 -27.43 -12.55
CA LEU A 1160 -2.82 -26.19 -13.09
C LEU A 1160 -4.00 -26.44 -14.03
N GLU A 1161 -3.94 -27.48 -14.88
CA GLU A 1161 -5.09 -27.83 -15.73
C GLU A 1161 -6.32 -28.28 -14.93
N VAL A 1162 -6.12 -28.91 -13.77
CA VAL A 1162 -7.22 -29.24 -12.84
C VAL A 1162 -7.85 -27.96 -12.29
N ILE A 1163 -7.02 -27.02 -11.81
CA ILE A 1163 -7.48 -25.73 -11.28
C ILE A 1163 -8.26 -24.96 -12.34
N LYS A 1164 -7.68 -24.83 -13.53
CA LYS A 1164 -8.29 -24.17 -14.70
C LYS A 1164 -9.68 -24.73 -15.00
N LYS A 1165 -9.83 -26.05 -15.02
CA LYS A 1165 -11.13 -26.71 -15.28
C LYS A 1165 -12.18 -26.43 -14.20
N ILE A 1166 -11.75 -26.18 -12.96
CA ILE A 1166 -12.63 -25.84 -11.84
C ILE A 1166 -12.99 -24.36 -11.85
N TRP A 1167 -12.06 -23.48 -12.24
CA TRP A 1167 -12.29 -22.03 -12.26
C TRP A 1167 -13.10 -21.58 -13.47
N LEU A 1168 -12.86 -22.17 -14.65
CA LEU A 1168 -13.56 -21.77 -15.86
C LEU A 1168 -14.95 -22.43 -15.95
N PRO A 1169 -15.99 -21.70 -16.39
CA PRO A 1169 -17.28 -22.30 -16.73
C PRO A 1169 -17.11 -23.29 -17.89
N ARG A 1170 -17.96 -24.32 -17.94
CA ARG A 1170 -17.89 -25.40 -18.93
C ARG A 1170 -18.49 -25.01 -20.27
#